data_AF-A0A967LWK9-F1
#
_entry.id   AF-A0A967LWK9-F1
#
_cell.length_a   1.000
_cell.length_b   1.000
_cell.length_c   1.000
_cell.angle_alpha   90.00
_cell.angle_beta   90.00
_cell.angle_gamma   90.00
#
_symmetry.space_group_name_H-M   'P 1'
#
loop_
_entity.id
_entity.type
_entity.pdbx_description
1 polymer ?
#
loop_
_entity_poly.entity_id
_entity_poly.type
_entity_poly.pdbx_seq_one_letter_code
_entity_poly.pdbx_strand_id
1 'polypeptide(L)'
;MMKRALLVIALLALIIHPAPAQEERQTYLPFVASSYRGEAMSTWKIIVPEATTNYCLNPSAETTGNFAAVGGGAITRVNTSQFFDVYSYRIVSAANNEGGDFTLLALSNNIHYVTMRVAGTLPTAWDWSLDNATYTAPTLIEDIDGTWSLYGLQFPAAQANGSTLLYVRQNGAGAGDFNLDGIQVEQKTYWTTFCDGTREGCEWNGAEHASTSTRSAVSRAGGRVRDLEDDYNFRIGSFISTGMPPVTNTVDSYAILPGGELNAIKIESRVFTLTGVIQGTSVSNLHANRQSLLDVLKPGAVPADAAGPQPVRLRYTGATVQKQISAHYEGGLETRIEATLECWERLAIRFLADDPYWYEIGDSADVLDSNDTATLRYLAGRLRSTGQWDDLNVAANPLAIGNGVRAIAIAPDKTIYIGGEFTRWNNVVGRDYVARYDPQTDTWSTVGGASDFTNLVYDLKFGPDGTLYAGGLFQNAAGDANADYIAQWDGANWSAVSGGGTGAVWDILFGLDGTMYLGGNFVNWNAIANADNIVSWNGAAYAAVGTGTSAAVYCLDVTPDGDIIAGGNFVTAGGVTVNQIARWDGSAWNALGDGFNLNVYDVAVASDGTVYACGDFTTNHAATENFGRIAEWNGTSWSQLGTGLAGNCLALDIAPNGILLAGGPRTAGVDRVNKWNGASWAALDVDFPGASTIVRRAIATGNQDPVVPNNFDLYVGFTTTGAGYFNGSATVTNGGTEAVYPTFIISRSGGTTATILEIRNETTGLELLLNYDLLDGETLTIDLTPTSKSVVSNFFGVRMDAILANSDFGTFNLLPGDNQITSFVNVAGGPTVNAFIQFDDKYWSND
;
A
#
# COMPACT_ATOMS: atom_id res chain seq x y z
N MET A 1 10.74 49.75 -23.61
CA MET A 1 10.42 50.63 -22.46
C MET A 1 9.38 51.68 -22.86
N MET A 2 8.08 51.33 -22.81
CA MET A 2 6.95 52.31 -22.70
C MET A 2 5.56 51.65 -22.58
N LYS A 3 5.48 50.38 -22.16
CA LYS A 3 4.19 49.70 -21.89
C LYS A 3 4.08 49.05 -20.49
N ARG A 4 5.06 49.28 -19.61
CA ARG A 4 5.01 48.83 -18.20
C ARG A 4 4.74 49.96 -17.18
N ALA A 5 4.52 51.20 -17.63
CA ALA A 5 4.30 52.36 -16.75
C ALA A 5 2.80 52.69 -16.50
N LEU A 6 1.86 52.09 -17.23
CA LEU A 6 0.42 52.39 -17.06
C LEU A 6 -0.32 51.46 -16.10
N LEU A 7 0.24 50.29 -15.75
CA LEU A 7 -0.44 49.32 -14.88
C LEU A 7 -0.20 49.58 -13.37
N VAL A 8 0.85 50.35 -13.04
CA VAL A 8 1.19 50.70 -11.64
C VAL A 8 0.38 51.91 -11.14
N ILE A 9 -0.21 52.71 -12.04
CA ILE A 9 -1.01 53.89 -11.66
C ILE A 9 -2.47 53.53 -11.37
N ALA A 10 -2.98 52.39 -11.87
CA ALA A 10 -4.33 51.92 -11.55
C ALA A 10 -4.42 51.20 -10.17
N LEU A 11 -3.30 50.68 -9.65
CA LEU A 11 -3.29 49.93 -8.40
C LEU A 11 -3.00 50.79 -7.14
N LEU A 12 -2.56 52.04 -7.31
CA LEU A 12 -2.21 52.94 -6.19
C LEU A 12 -3.33 53.90 -5.78
N ALA A 13 -4.52 53.81 -6.38
CA ALA A 13 -5.66 54.69 -6.08
C ALA A 13 -6.72 54.07 -5.14
N LEU A 14 -6.50 52.86 -4.61
CA LEU A 14 -7.49 52.18 -3.76
C LEU A 14 -7.15 52.14 -2.26
N ILE A 15 -6.08 52.81 -1.82
CA ILE A 15 -5.73 52.89 -0.40
C ILE A 15 -5.40 54.34 -0.09
N ILE A 16 -5.98 54.85 1.00
CA ILE A 16 -5.88 56.20 1.58
C ILE A 16 -6.91 57.19 1.02
N HIS A 17 -8.02 57.39 1.72
CA HIS A 17 -8.54 58.69 2.19
C HIS A 17 -9.53 58.47 3.36
N PRO A 18 -9.69 59.47 4.26
CA PRO A 18 -10.17 59.30 5.63
C PRO A 18 -11.70 59.29 5.74
N ALA A 19 -12.20 58.60 6.76
CA ALA A 19 -13.62 58.52 7.11
C ALA A 19 -14.23 59.91 7.39
N PRO A 20 -15.42 60.24 6.83
CA PRO A 20 -16.28 61.27 7.39
C PRO A 20 -17.14 60.65 8.51
N ALA A 21 -17.24 61.39 9.62
CA ALA A 21 -18.18 61.10 10.71
C ALA A 21 -19.63 61.10 10.19
N GLN A 22 -20.34 60.00 10.41
CA GLN A 22 -21.79 59.91 10.25
C GLN A 22 -22.35 59.03 11.37
N GLU A 23 -23.47 59.52 11.90
CA GLU A 23 -24.13 59.19 13.15
C GLU A 23 -24.52 57.71 13.27
N GLU A 24 -24.58 57.25 14.53
CA GLU A 24 -25.22 56.00 14.92
C GLU A 24 -26.65 55.92 14.36
N ARG A 25 -26.84 55.14 13.30
CA ARG A 25 -28.10 54.47 13.06
C ARG A 25 -27.89 52.99 13.28
N GLN A 26 -28.35 52.51 14.44
CA GLN A 26 -28.60 51.11 14.69
C GLN A 26 -29.59 50.60 13.64
N THR A 27 -29.08 50.00 12.57
CA THR A 27 -29.90 49.18 11.68
C THR A 27 -30.06 47.82 12.38
N TYR A 28 -31.17 47.65 13.07
CA TYR A 28 -31.60 46.33 13.53
C TYR A 28 -31.72 45.43 12.30
N LEU A 29 -30.81 44.46 12.16
CA LEU A 29 -31.05 43.34 11.26
C LEU A 29 -32.33 42.66 11.74
N PRO A 30 -33.30 42.40 10.84
CA PRO A 30 -34.54 41.78 11.24
C PRO A 30 -34.23 40.39 11.78
N PHE A 31 -34.58 40.21 13.06
CA PHE A 31 -34.75 38.94 13.72
C PHE A 31 -35.57 38.01 12.80
N VAL A 32 -34.91 37.06 12.15
CA VAL A 32 -35.60 35.91 11.58
C VAL A 32 -35.95 35.02 12.76
N ALA A 33 -37.15 35.23 13.30
CA ALA A 33 -37.84 34.20 14.05
C ALA A 33 -38.10 33.04 13.07
N SER A 34 -37.36 31.93 13.16
CA SER A 34 -37.89 30.67 12.64
C SER A 34 -39.02 30.25 13.59
N SER A 35 -40.25 30.50 13.17
CA SER A 35 -41.47 30.12 13.86
C SER A 35 -41.72 28.61 13.72
N TYR A 36 -41.88 27.95 14.86
CA TYR A 36 -42.66 26.74 15.16
C TYR A 36 -43.21 25.88 14.00
N ARG A 37 -42.85 24.58 14.08
CA ARG A 37 -43.49 23.36 13.54
C ARG A 37 -43.24 23.03 12.06
N GLY A 38 -42.44 21.98 11.85
CA GLY A 38 -42.37 21.21 10.60
C GLY A 38 -40.95 21.07 10.07
N GLU A 39 -40.22 20.08 10.59
CA GLU A 39 -39.16 19.32 9.89
C GLU A 39 -38.02 20.13 9.24
N ALA A 40 -37.09 20.59 10.08
CA ALA A 40 -35.66 20.54 9.75
C ALA A 40 -34.94 20.09 11.03
N MET A 41 -34.18 18.99 10.97
CA MET A 41 -33.38 18.55 12.11
C MET A 41 -32.40 19.66 12.51
N SER A 42 -32.12 19.79 13.80
CA SER A 42 -31.01 20.65 14.23
C SER A 42 -29.70 20.12 13.66
N THR A 43 -28.74 21.02 13.44
CA THR A 43 -27.48 20.69 12.76
C THR A 43 -26.41 20.09 13.66
N TRP A 44 -26.59 20.07 14.99
CA TRP A 44 -25.57 19.60 15.92
C TRP A 44 -26.12 18.59 16.92
N LYS A 45 -25.41 17.46 17.00
CA LYS A 45 -25.76 16.35 17.89
C LYS A 45 -24.55 15.96 18.74
N ILE A 46 -24.82 15.34 19.88
CA ILE A 46 -23.80 14.79 20.77
C ILE A 46 -24.08 13.31 21.02
N ILE A 47 -23.02 12.50 21.06
CA ILE A 47 -23.12 11.10 21.47
C ILE A 47 -22.99 11.02 22.99
N VAL A 48 -24.06 10.57 23.63
CA VAL A 48 -24.11 10.32 25.07
C VAL A 48 -23.83 8.84 25.32
N PRO A 49 -22.77 8.50 26.09
CA PRO A 49 -22.36 7.13 26.31
C PRO A 49 -23.45 6.34 27.03
N GLU A 50 -23.79 5.18 26.49
CA GLU A 50 -24.78 4.30 27.07
C GLU A 50 -24.43 2.83 26.78
N ALA A 51 -24.64 1.99 27.79
CA ALA A 51 -24.45 0.55 27.63
C ALA A 51 -25.49 -0.01 26.67
N THR A 52 -25.10 -0.95 25.82
CA THR A 52 -26.03 -1.69 24.99
C THR A 52 -25.54 -3.11 24.75
N THR A 53 -26.47 -3.97 24.36
CA THR A 53 -26.20 -5.33 23.86
C THR A 53 -26.90 -5.46 22.53
N ASN A 54 -26.15 -5.76 21.48
CA ASN A 54 -26.73 -6.13 20.21
C ASN A 54 -27.07 -7.61 20.23
N TYR A 55 -28.36 -7.93 20.19
CA TYR A 55 -28.85 -9.30 20.24
C TYR A 55 -28.72 -10.05 18.91
N CYS A 56 -28.35 -9.37 17.83
CA CYS A 56 -27.98 -10.03 16.59
C CYS A 56 -26.60 -10.70 16.74
N LEU A 57 -26.44 -11.96 16.31
CA LEU A 57 -25.22 -12.76 16.57
C LEU A 57 -24.06 -12.47 15.60
N ASN A 58 -24.33 -11.83 14.47
CA ASN A 58 -23.30 -11.22 13.62
C ASN A 58 -23.89 -9.99 12.96
N PRO A 59 -23.98 -8.87 13.69
CA PRO A 59 -24.67 -7.69 13.20
C PRO A 59 -23.98 -7.04 11.99
N SER A 60 -22.72 -7.37 11.74
CA SER A 60 -21.90 -6.99 10.58
C SER A 60 -21.95 -8.08 9.49
N ALA A 61 -21.90 -7.72 8.20
CA ALA A 61 -21.95 -8.69 7.11
C ALA A 61 -20.59 -9.37 6.82
N GLU A 62 -19.66 -9.40 7.77
CA GLU A 62 -18.27 -9.87 7.58
C GLU A 62 -18.13 -11.40 7.48
N THR A 63 -19.16 -12.16 7.86
CA THR A 63 -19.20 -13.62 7.68
C THR A 63 -20.58 -14.10 7.25
N THR A 64 -20.67 -15.31 6.69
CA THR A 64 -21.92 -15.90 6.19
C THR A 64 -22.81 -16.52 7.27
N GLY A 65 -22.47 -16.38 8.56
CA GLY A 65 -23.04 -17.21 9.64
C GLY A 65 -24.37 -16.75 10.25
N ASN A 66 -24.96 -15.64 9.81
CA ASN A 66 -26.03 -14.97 10.57
C ASN A 66 -27.34 -14.71 9.82
N PHE A 67 -27.40 -15.03 8.54
CA PHE A 67 -28.58 -14.75 7.74
C PHE A 67 -28.98 -15.94 6.87
N ALA A 68 -30.26 -16.02 6.56
CA ALA A 68 -30.81 -17.01 5.64
C ALA A 68 -31.85 -16.40 4.70
N ALA A 69 -31.96 -16.99 3.51
CA ALA A 69 -32.99 -16.62 2.55
C ALA A 69 -34.36 -17.14 2.99
N VAL A 70 -35.40 -16.32 2.77
CA VAL A 70 -36.78 -16.65 3.12
C VAL A 70 -37.63 -16.73 1.86
N GLY A 71 -38.40 -17.83 1.72
CA GLY A 71 -39.19 -18.09 0.51
C GLY A 71 -38.30 -18.35 -0.70
N GLY A 72 -38.62 -17.73 -1.85
CA GLY A 72 -37.78 -17.71 -3.04
C GLY A 72 -36.82 -16.51 -3.12
N GLY A 73 -36.70 -15.72 -2.04
CA GLY A 73 -35.82 -14.56 -1.98
C GLY A 73 -34.34 -14.93 -1.88
N ALA A 74 -33.48 -13.91 -1.86
CA ALA A 74 -32.05 -14.07 -1.64
C ALA A 74 -31.53 -13.01 -0.66
N ILE A 75 -30.55 -13.40 0.15
CA ILE A 75 -29.73 -12.49 0.95
C ILE A 75 -28.27 -12.89 0.77
N THR A 76 -27.44 -11.91 0.41
CA THR A 76 -26.02 -12.14 0.08
C THR A 76 -25.18 -11.00 0.63
N ARG A 77 -23.91 -11.28 0.92
CA ARG A 77 -22.92 -10.24 1.24
C ARG A 77 -22.47 -9.55 -0.03
N VAL A 78 -22.30 -8.22 0.01
CA VAL A 78 -21.75 -7.42 -1.09
C VAL A 78 -20.74 -6.40 -0.55
N ASN A 79 -19.76 -6.01 -1.36
CA ASN A 79 -18.70 -5.05 -1.03
C ASN A 79 -18.72 -3.79 -1.93
N THR A 80 -19.83 -3.58 -2.64
CA THR A 80 -20.01 -2.46 -3.59
C THR A 80 -20.86 -1.33 -3.00
N SER A 81 -21.31 -1.48 -1.76
CA SER A 81 -22.25 -0.58 -1.09
C SER A 81 -22.19 -0.89 0.40
N GLN A 82 -21.12 -0.46 1.03
CA GLN A 82 -20.81 -0.64 2.45
C GLN A 82 -20.91 0.70 3.20
N PHE A 83 -21.20 0.64 4.49
CA PHE A 83 -21.14 1.78 5.40
C PHE A 83 -20.20 1.53 6.57
N PHE A 84 -20.15 0.28 7.00
CA PHE A 84 -19.22 -0.21 8.00
C PHE A 84 -18.46 -1.40 7.47
N ASP A 85 -17.17 -1.45 7.81
CA ASP A 85 -16.29 -2.52 7.38
C ASP A 85 -16.40 -2.78 5.86
N VAL A 86 -16.20 -4.02 5.44
CA VAL A 86 -16.01 -4.35 4.02
C VAL A 86 -17.33 -4.76 3.36
N TYR A 87 -18.25 -5.38 4.10
CA TYR A 87 -19.43 -5.99 3.52
C TYR A 87 -20.74 -5.44 4.11
N SER A 88 -21.74 -5.34 3.24
CA SER A 88 -23.15 -5.15 3.61
C SER A 88 -24.02 -6.30 3.10
N TYR A 89 -25.27 -6.36 3.56
CA TYR A 89 -26.26 -7.34 3.16
C TYR A 89 -27.11 -6.82 1.99
N ARG A 90 -27.07 -7.49 0.83
CA ARG A 90 -28.06 -7.27 -0.24
C ARG A 90 -29.22 -8.23 -0.08
N ILE A 91 -30.43 -7.70 0.08
CA ILE A 91 -31.67 -8.50 0.12
C ILE A 91 -32.40 -8.33 -1.21
N VAL A 92 -32.84 -9.44 -1.78
CA VAL A 92 -33.57 -9.50 -3.06
C VAL A 92 -34.84 -10.31 -2.88
N SER A 93 -35.93 -9.81 -3.45
CA SER A 93 -37.23 -10.47 -3.50
C SER A 93 -37.78 -10.40 -4.93
N ALA A 94 -38.39 -11.50 -5.40
CA ALA A 94 -39.05 -11.59 -6.70
C ALA A 94 -40.59 -11.71 -6.58
N ALA A 95 -41.09 -12.04 -5.38
CA ALA A 95 -42.51 -12.19 -5.08
C ALA A 95 -42.84 -11.84 -3.62
N ASN A 96 -44.13 -11.81 -3.28
CA ASN A 96 -44.57 -11.52 -1.91
C ASN A 96 -44.00 -12.54 -0.92
N ASN A 97 -43.74 -12.07 0.29
CA ASN A 97 -43.29 -12.89 1.42
C ASN A 97 -41.92 -13.56 1.18
N GLU A 98 -41.15 -13.04 0.24
CA GLU A 98 -39.75 -13.36 0.03
C GLU A 98 -38.84 -12.29 0.65
N GLY A 99 -37.60 -12.67 0.95
CA GLY A 99 -36.59 -11.78 1.51
C GLY A 99 -35.51 -12.56 2.27
N GLY A 100 -35.18 -12.09 3.48
CA GLY A 100 -34.18 -12.73 4.33
C GLY A 100 -34.54 -12.68 5.82
N ASP A 101 -33.81 -13.44 6.61
CA ASP A 101 -33.85 -13.38 8.07
C ASP A 101 -32.45 -13.27 8.67
N PHE A 102 -32.38 -12.72 9.88
CA PHE A 102 -31.17 -12.58 10.69
C PHE A 102 -31.32 -13.32 12.01
N THR A 103 -30.24 -13.98 12.44
CA THR A 103 -30.21 -14.78 13.66
C THR A 103 -30.00 -13.89 14.89
N LEU A 104 -30.82 -14.12 15.91
CA LEU A 104 -30.78 -13.42 17.18
C LEU A 104 -30.50 -14.39 18.32
N LEU A 105 -29.86 -13.88 19.37
CA LEU A 105 -30.01 -14.47 20.69
C LEU A 105 -31.47 -14.36 21.12
N ALA A 106 -31.99 -15.42 21.76
CA ALA A 106 -33.37 -15.46 22.22
C ALA A 106 -33.77 -14.20 23.01
N LEU A 107 -34.72 -13.44 22.48
CA LEU A 107 -35.14 -12.17 23.03
C LEU A 107 -36.02 -12.37 24.27
N SER A 108 -35.93 -11.43 25.22
CA SER A 108 -36.72 -11.49 26.47
C SER A 108 -38.13 -10.89 26.28
N ASN A 109 -39.05 -11.10 27.23
CA ASN A 109 -40.38 -10.46 27.23
C ASN A 109 -40.31 -8.97 27.59
N ASN A 110 -39.68 -8.17 26.73
CA ASN A 110 -39.50 -6.72 26.87
C ASN A 110 -39.57 -6.05 25.49
N ILE A 111 -39.76 -4.73 25.49
CA ILE A 111 -39.70 -3.96 24.24
C ILE A 111 -38.27 -4.06 23.69
N HIS A 112 -38.17 -4.31 22.38
CA HIS A 112 -36.91 -4.31 21.65
C HIS A 112 -36.98 -3.29 20.52
N TYR A 113 -35.89 -2.54 20.37
CA TYR A 113 -35.69 -1.62 19.26
C TYR A 113 -34.72 -2.22 18.28
N VAL A 114 -34.98 -2.00 17.00
CA VAL A 114 -34.05 -2.35 15.93
C VAL A 114 -33.71 -1.11 15.15
N THR A 115 -32.44 -0.94 14.82
CA THR A 115 -31.97 0.04 13.86
C THR A 115 -31.16 -0.63 12.77
N MET A 116 -31.23 -0.08 11.57
CA MET A 116 -30.43 -0.53 10.43
C MET A 116 -30.17 0.63 9.49
N ARG A 117 -29.05 0.56 8.78
CA ARG A 117 -28.76 1.45 7.66
C ARG A 117 -29.23 0.80 6.38
N VAL A 118 -29.87 1.60 5.54
CA VAL A 118 -30.35 1.20 4.21
C VAL A 118 -29.62 2.07 3.20
N ALA A 119 -29.07 1.45 2.16
CA ALA A 119 -28.51 2.20 1.04
C ALA A 119 -29.65 2.86 0.24
N GLY A 120 -29.59 4.18 0.12
CA GLY A 120 -30.63 5.03 -0.43
C GLY A 120 -31.88 5.04 0.43
N THR A 121 -33.05 5.05 -0.23
CA THR A 121 -34.35 5.02 0.44
C THR A 121 -34.87 3.59 0.51
N LEU A 122 -35.37 3.17 1.67
CA LEU A 122 -36.04 1.89 1.83
C LEU A 122 -37.21 1.78 0.83
N PRO A 123 -37.24 0.73 -0.04
CA PRO A 123 -38.33 0.57 -0.98
C PRO A 123 -39.67 0.44 -0.26
N THR A 124 -40.74 0.90 -0.91
CA THR A 124 -42.09 0.75 -0.35
C THR A 124 -42.48 -0.73 -0.27
N ALA A 125 -43.37 -1.08 0.66
CA ALA A 125 -43.90 -2.44 0.83
C ALA A 125 -42.87 -3.49 1.33
N TRP A 126 -41.98 -3.09 2.25
CA TRP A 126 -41.12 -4.00 3.01
C TRP A 126 -41.45 -3.97 4.50
N ASP A 127 -41.64 -5.16 5.04
CA ASP A 127 -42.17 -5.39 6.37
C ASP A 127 -41.22 -6.25 7.20
N TRP A 128 -41.16 -5.94 8.50
CA TRP A 128 -40.22 -6.56 9.43
C TRP A 128 -40.98 -7.25 10.55
N SER A 129 -40.53 -8.43 10.98
CA SER A 129 -41.21 -9.21 12.02
C SER A 129 -40.24 -10.07 12.80
N LEU A 130 -40.52 -10.32 14.08
CA LEU A 130 -39.88 -11.39 14.85
C LEU A 130 -40.63 -12.71 14.66
N ASP A 131 -39.93 -13.81 14.38
CA ASP A 131 -40.47 -15.17 14.18
C ASP A 131 -41.78 -15.26 13.38
N ASN A 132 -41.86 -14.47 12.31
CA ASN A 132 -43.03 -14.42 11.43
C ASN A 132 -44.35 -14.05 12.16
N ALA A 133 -44.25 -13.25 13.22
CA ALA A 133 -45.38 -12.65 13.91
C ALA A 133 -45.87 -11.38 13.18
N THR A 134 -46.49 -10.43 13.88
CA THR A 134 -47.05 -9.21 13.27
C THR A 134 -45.96 -8.36 12.63
N TYR A 135 -46.15 -8.05 11.34
CA TYR A 135 -45.27 -7.19 10.58
C TYR A 135 -45.35 -5.73 11.00
N THR A 136 -44.20 -5.06 11.01
CA THR A 136 -44.03 -3.66 11.34
C THR A 136 -43.19 -3.00 10.25
N ALA A 137 -43.63 -1.84 9.76
CA ALA A 137 -42.87 -1.05 8.79
C ALA A 137 -41.81 -0.20 9.51
N PRO A 138 -40.56 -0.12 9.01
CA PRO A 138 -39.55 0.76 9.58
C PRO A 138 -39.89 2.24 9.38
N THR A 139 -39.44 3.07 10.31
CA THR A 139 -39.52 4.54 10.24
C THR A 139 -38.14 5.13 9.96
N LEU A 140 -38.05 6.07 9.02
CA LEU A 140 -36.81 6.83 8.78
C LEU A 140 -36.48 7.65 10.04
N ILE A 141 -35.26 7.47 10.57
CA ILE A 141 -34.73 8.24 11.70
C ILE A 141 -33.90 9.40 11.19
N GLU A 142 -32.98 9.12 10.25
CA GLU A 142 -31.98 10.07 9.78
C GLU A 142 -31.57 9.72 8.35
N ASP A 143 -31.52 10.71 7.47
CA ASP A 143 -30.81 10.63 6.19
C ASP A 143 -29.38 11.10 6.44
N ILE A 144 -28.37 10.31 6.07
CA ILE A 144 -26.96 10.57 6.42
C ILE A 144 -26.34 11.44 5.34
N ASP A 145 -26.22 10.93 4.12
CA ASP A 145 -25.51 11.60 3.01
C ASP A 145 -26.27 11.49 1.69
N GLY A 146 -27.54 11.06 1.72
CA GLY A 146 -28.33 10.71 0.53
C GLY A 146 -27.97 9.37 -0.11
N THR A 147 -26.82 8.77 0.25
CA THR A 147 -26.42 7.41 -0.11
C THR A 147 -26.86 6.40 0.93
N TRP A 148 -26.93 6.81 2.21
CA TRP A 148 -27.32 5.96 3.32
C TRP A 148 -28.32 6.65 4.24
N SER A 149 -29.29 5.87 4.71
CA SER A 149 -30.33 6.31 5.62
C SER A 149 -30.46 5.35 6.80
N LEU A 150 -30.60 5.89 8.00
CA LEU A 150 -30.87 5.14 9.23
C LEU A 150 -32.37 4.98 9.44
N TYR A 151 -32.82 3.74 9.54
CA TYR A 151 -34.20 3.39 9.87
C TYR A 151 -34.29 2.78 11.27
N GLY A 152 -35.47 2.85 11.87
CA GLY A 152 -35.78 2.27 13.17
C GLY A 152 -37.12 1.57 13.20
N LEU A 153 -37.25 0.60 14.09
CA LEU A 153 -38.49 -0.11 14.37
C LEU A 153 -38.54 -0.57 15.83
N GLN A 154 -39.76 -0.72 16.36
CA GLN A 154 -40.01 -1.11 17.74
C GLN A 154 -40.91 -2.35 17.76
N PHE A 155 -40.45 -3.40 18.43
CA PHE A 155 -41.24 -4.60 18.69
C PHE A 155 -41.80 -4.62 20.12
N PRO A 156 -43.11 -4.88 20.30
CA PRO A 156 -43.71 -5.02 21.62
C PRO A 156 -43.17 -6.25 22.39
N ALA A 157 -43.19 -6.17 23.72
CA ALA A 157 -42.70 -7.23 24.61
C ALA A 157 -43.27 -8.63 24.33
N ALA A 158 -44.59 -8.69 24.08
CA ALA A 158 -45.27 -9.95 23.80
C ALA A 158 -44.81 -10.61 22.50
N GLN A 159 -44.39 -9.82 21.50
CA GLN A 159 -43.89 -10.34 20.23
C GLN A 159 -42.43 -10.80 20.34
N ALA A 160 -41.63 -10.12 21.17
CA ALA A 160 -40.22 -10.45 21.33
C ALA A 160 -39.96 -11.67 22.21
N ASN A 161 -40.89 -12.07 23.07
CA ASN A 161 -40.63 -13.12 24.06
C ASN A 161 -40.25 -14.47 23.43
N GLY A 162 -38.99 -14.86 23.61
CA GLY A 162 -38.42 -16.11 23.09
C GLY A 162 -37.97 -16.03 21.64
N SER A 163 -38.01 -14.85 21.02
CA SER A 163 -37.78 -14.75 19.58
C SER A 163 -36.33 -14.91 19.18
N THR A 164 -36.07 -15.63 18.09
CA THR A 164 -34.71 -15.97 17.64
C THR A 164 -34.38 -15.48 16.23
N LEU A 165 -35.36 -14.99 15.48
CA LEU A 165 -35.15 -14.53 14.11
C LEU A 165 -35.81 -13.17 13.87
N LEU A 166 -35.07 -12.29 13.19
CA LEU A 166 -35.58 -11.05 12.61
C LEU A 166 -35.79 -11.24 11.11
N TYR A 167 -37.04 -11.22 10.67
CA TYR A 167 -37.40 -11.36 9.26
C TYR A 167 -37.56 -10.01 8.58
N VAL A 168 -37.10 -9.94 7.33
CA VAL A 168 -37.25 -8.82 6.41
C VAL A 168 -37.86 -9.34 5.12
N ARG A 169 -39.10 -8.96 4.82
CA ARG A 169 -39.84 -9.52 3.69
C ARG A 169 -40.62 -8.47 2.93
N GLN A 170 -40.77 -8.72 1.63
CA GLN A 170 -41.63 -7.90 0.80
C GLN A 170 -43.12 -8.19 1.11
N ASN A 171 -43.85 -7.17 1.56
CA ASN A 171 -45.30 -7.23 1.79
C ASN A 171 -46.07 -6.58 0.63
N GLY A 172 -46.27 -7.33 -0.45
CA GLY A 172 -47.04 -6.90 -1.61
C GLY A 172 -46.55 -7.53 -2.91
N ALA A 173 -47.38 -7.51 -3.96
CA ALA A 173 -47.01 -8.00 -5.29
C ALA A 173 -45.96 -7.09 -5.93
N GLY A 174 -44.71 -7.56 -5.98
CA GLY A 174 -43.61 -6.87 -6.62
C GLY A 174 -42.29 -7.62 -6.48
N ALA A 175 -41.30 -7.20 -7.26
CA ALA A 175 -39.88 -7.52 -7.04
C ALA A 175 -39.21 -6.29 -6.43
N GLY A 176 -38.13 -6.47 -5.68
CA GLY A 176 -37.36 -5.37 -5.11
C GLY A 176 -36.05 -5.84 -4.49
N ASP A 177 -35.11 -4.91 -4.39
CA ASP A 177 -33.83 -5.12 -3.72
C ASP A 177 -33.34 -3.85 -3.03
N PHE A 178 -32.51 -4.03 -2.02
CA PHE A 178 -31.81 -2.96 -1.31
C PHE A 178 -30.64 -3.54 -0.51
N ASN A 179 -29.70 -2.68 -0.14
CA ASN A 179 -28.58 -3.05 0.73
C ASN A 179 -28.82 -2.55 2.15
N LEU A 180 -28.39 -3.37 3.12
CA LEU A 180 -28.52 -3.16 4.55
C LEU A 180 -27.17 -3.29 5.22
N ASP A 181 -26.93 -2.42 6.19
CA ASP A 181 -25.73 -2.48 7.02
C ASP A 181 -26.05 -2.08 8.47
N GLY A 182 -25.20 -2.47 9.40
CA GLY A 182 -25.25 -1.97 10.77
C GLY A 182 -26.52 -2.36 11.54
N ILE A 183 -26.92 -3.63 11.52
CA ILE A 183 -28.16 -4.09 12.18
C ILE A 183 -27.95 -4.17 13.69
N GLN A 184 -28.70 -3.35 14.43
CA GLN A 184 -28.67 -3.36 15.89
C GLN A 184 -30.03 -3.71 16.47
N VAL A 185 -30.10 -4.80 17.23
CA VAL A 185 -31.29 -5.22 17.98
C VAL A 185 -31.00 -5.07 19.47
N GLU A 186 -31.74 -4.22 20.18
CA GLU A 186 -31.45 -3.90 21.58
C GLU A 186 -32.72 -3.87 22.45
N GLN A 187 -32.60 -4.39 23.69
CA GLN A 187 -33.67 -4.34 24.68
C GLN A 187 -33.71 -2.98 25.39
N LYS A 188 -34.24 -1.96 24.72
CA LYS A 188 -34.30 -0.58 25.23
C LYS A 188 -35.66 0.08 25.02
N THR A 189 -35.75 1.35 25.42
CA THR A 189 -36.90 2.24 25.13
C THR A 189 -36.55 3.32 24.10
N TYR A 190 -35.39 3.19 23.44
CA TYR A 190 -34.82 4.15 22.49
C TYR A 190 -33.65 3.46 21.78
N TRP A 191 -33.21 4.04 20.67
CA TRP A 191 -32.10 3.56 19.85
C TRP A 191 -30.75 4.12 20.30
N THR A 192 -29.69 3.31 20.12
CA THR A 192 -28.29 3.74 20.30
C THR A 192 -27.47 3.47 19.04
N THR A 193 -26.25 3.99 18.98
CA THR A 193 -25.33 3.78 17.85
C THR A 193 -24.95 2.31 17.75
N PHE A 194 -24.69 1.90 16.51
CA PHE A 194 -24.27 0.56 16.12
C PHE A 194 -23.11 0.01 16.97
N CYS A 195 -23.13 -1.29 17.19
CA CYS A 195 -22.12 -2.05 17.92
C CYS A 195 -22.09 -3.47 17.38
N ASP A 196 -20.94 -3.89 16.85
CA ASP A 196 -20.70 -5.21 16.28
C ASP A 196 -19.68 -6.03 17.06
N GLY A 197 -18.87 -5.42 17.91
CA GLY A 197 -17.88 -6.11 18.74
C GLY A 197 -16.45 -5.92 18.27
N THR A 198 -16.24 -5.37 17.07
CA THR A 198 -14.91 -5.01 16.51
C THR A 198 -14.66 -3.51 16.56
N ARG A 199 -15.73 -2.70 16.46
CA ARG A 199 -15.63 -1.23 16.53
C ARG A 199 -15.14 -0.73 17.87
N GLU A 200 -14.59 0.49 17.86
CA GLU A 200 -14.12 1.16 19.07
C GLU A 200 -15.17 1.14 20.20
N GLY A 201 -14.76 0.63 21.36
CA GLY A 201 -15.60 0.54 22.55
C GLY A 201 -16.69 -0.54 22.52
N CYS A 202 -16.71 -1.39 21.49
CA CYS A 202 -17.54 -2.58 21.38
C CYS A 202 -16.70 -3.85 21.54
N GLU A 203 -17.30 -4.89 22.14
CA GLU A 203 -16.65 -6.18 22.35
C GLU A 203 -17.63 -7.32 22.04
N TRP A 204 -17.12 -8.44 21.51
CA TRP A 204 -17.88 -9.68 21.36
C TRP A 204 -18.05 -10.40 22.70
N ASN A 205 -19.25 -10.91 22.98
CA ASN A 205 -19.53 -11.67 24.21
C ASN A 205 -19.13 -13.15 24.12
N GLY A 206 -18.65 -13.60 22.95
CA GLY A 206 -18.31 -14.98 22.66
C GLY A 206 -17.45 -15.07 21.40
N ALA A 207 -17.72 -16.07 20.56
CA ALA A 207 -17.03 -16.20 19.28
C ALA A 207 -17.33 -14.99 18.37
N GLU A 208 -16.28 -14.42 17.79
CA GLU A 208 -16.38 -13.33 16.82
C GLU A 208 -17.30 -13.73 15.66
N HIS A 209 -18.18 -12.82 15.25
CA HIS A 209 -19.17 -13.04 14.19
C HIS A 209 -20.13 -14.22 14.39
N ALA A 210 -20.27 -14.71 15.62
CA ALA A 210 -21.20 -15.79 15.97
C ALA A 210 -21.81 -15.61 17.39
N SER A 211 -21.71 -14.43 17.96
CA SER A 211 -22.19 -14.10 19.31
C SER A 211 -22.75 -12.68 19.39
N THR A 212 -23.43 -12.34 20.48
CA THR A 212 -23.87 -10.96 20.70
C THR A 212 -22.68 -10.04 20.96
N SER A 213 -22.82 -8.75 20.67
CA SER A 213 -21.82 -7.73 21.01
C SER A 213 -22.34 -6.79 22.10
N THR A 214 -21.44 -6.20 22.87
CA THR A 214 -21.78 -5.21 23.90
C THR A 214 -20.92 -3.96 23.84
N ARG A 215 -21.48 -2.88 24.37
CA ARG A 215 -20.77 -1.65 24.70
C ARG A 215 -21.07 -1.26 26.15
N SER A 216 -20.07 -0.73 26.83
CA SER A 216 -20.20 -0.25 28.21
C SER A 216 -20.83 1.16 28.30
N ALA A 217 -21.50 1.47 29.41
CA ALA A 217 -22.03 2.81 29.69
C ALA A 217 -20.95 3.87 29.96
N VAL A 218 -19.69 3.45 30.05
CA VAL A 218 -18.55 4.34 30.24
C VAL A 218 -17.69 4.50 28.97
N SER A 219 -18.19 4.09 27.81
CA SER A 219 -17.50 4.30 26.54
C SER A 219 -18.19 5.39 25.72
N ARG A 220 -17.50 6.51 25.46
CA ARG A 220 -17.95 7.58 24.54
C ARG A 220 -17.78 7.24 23.07
N ALA A 221 -17.25 6.06 22.75
CA ALA A 221 -17.13 5.60 21.37
C ALA A 221 -18.50 5.42 20.69
N GLY A 222 -19.54 5.15 21.48
CA GLY A 222 -20.92 5.05 21.01
C GLY A 222 -21.93 5.32 22.12
N GLY A 223 -23.21 5.28 21.79
CA GLY A 223 -24.29 5.50 22.75
C GLY A 223 -25.51 6.13 22.10
N ARG A 224 -26.24 6.96 22.82
CA ARG A 224 -27.42 7.63 22.29
C ARG A 224 -27.03 8.92 21.59
N VAL A 225 -27.45 9.09 20.34
CA VAL A 225 -27.34 10.36 19.64
C VAL A 225 -28.43 11.28 20.17
N ARG A 226 -28.02 12.45 20.67
CA ARG A 226 -28.90 13.47 21.24
C ARG A 226 -28.74 14.78 20.49
N ASP A 227 -29.84 15.44 20.23
CA ASP A 227 -29.88 16.72 19.53
C ASP A 227 -29.67 17.88 20.51
N LEU A 228 -28.75 18.79 20.22
CA LEU A 228 -28.45 19.88 21.14
C LEU A 228 -29.61 20.88 21.28
N GLU A 229 -30.38 21.10 20.22
CA GLU A 229 -31.52 22.02 20.25
C GLU A 229 -32.75 21.38 20.88
N ASP A 230 -33.09 20.15 20.47
CA ASP A 230 -34.33 19.49 20.90
C ASP A 230 -34.22 18.83 22.28
N ASP A 231 -33.10 18.18 22.60
CA ASP A 231 -32.95 17.48 23.88
C ASP A 231 -32.46 18.38 25.02
N TYR A 232 -31.73 19.46 24.70
CA TYR A 232 -31.12 20.36 25.70
C TYR A 232 -31.59 21.81 25.61
N ASN A 233 -32.46 22.16 24.66
CA ASN A 233 -32.92 23.54 24.40
C ASN A 233 -31.78 24.54 24.14
N PHE A 234 -30.64 24.08 23.61
CA PHE A 234 -29.51 24.92 23.25
C PHE A 234 -29.51 25.20 21.75
N ARG A 235 -30.09 26.33 21.35
CA ARG A 235 -30.22 26.74 19.95
C ARG A 235 -28.93 27.37 19.44
N ILE A 236 -28.31 26.78 18.44
CA ILE A 236 -27.01 27.24 17.94
C ILE A 236 -27.26 28.29 16.86
N GLY A 237 -26.76 29.50 17.10
CA GLY A 237 -26.88 30.61 16.15
C GLY A 237 -25.67 30.73 15.22
N SER A 238 -24.50 30.29 15.68
CA SER A 238 -23.28 30.25 14.86
C SER A 238 -22.25 29.27 15.43
N PHE A 239 -21.36 28.82 14.56
CA PHE A 239 -20.18 28.06 14.90
C PHE A 239 -18.98 28.70 14.23
N ILE A 240 -17.82 28.70 14.88
CA ILE A 240 -16.58 29.29 14.37
C ILE A 240 -15.43 28.31 14.52
N SER A 241 -14.42 28.44 13.66
CA SER A 241 -13.22 27.58 13.64
C SER A 241 -13.49 26.11 13.28
N THR A 242 -14.51 25.86 12.47
CA THR A 242 -14.82 24.54 11.90
C THR A 242 -14.13 24.29 10.54
N GLY A 243 -13.46 25.30 9.98
CA GLY A 243 -12.62 25.23 8.78
C GLY A 243 -11.26 24.54 9.01
N MET A 244 -10.20 24.93 8.29
CA MET A 244 -8.86 24.36 8.47
C MET A 244 -8.35 24.56 9.91
N PRO A 245 -7.73 23.54 10.55
CA PRO A 245 -7.15 23.68 11.87
C PRO A 245 -5.92 24.61 11.84
N PRO A 246 -5.52 25.16 13.00
CA PRO A 246 -4.33 25.99 13.10
C PRO A 246 -3.07 25.23 12.68
N VAL A 247 -2.24 25.89 11.88
CA VAL A 247 -0.97 25.36 11.36
C VAL A 247 0.16 26.28 11.77
N THR A 248 1.18 25.71 12.41
CA THR A 248 2.40 26.43 12.79
C THR A 248 3.53 26.04 11.86
N ASN A 249 4.04 27.03 11.12
CA ASN A 249 5.26 26.88 10.31
C ASN A 249 6.47 27.21 11.18
N THR A 250 7.29 26.21 11.45
CA THR A 250 8.58 26.39 12.11
C THR A 250 9.59 26.85 11.07
N VAL A 251 10.05 28.09 11.20
CA VAL A 251 11.07 28.67 10.33
C VAL A 251 12.37 28.88 11.10
N ASP A 252 13.49 28.44 10.53
CA ASP A 252 14.81 28.67 11.09
C ASP A 252 15.26 30.11 10.82
N SER A 253 16.01 30.69 11.76
CA SER A 253 16.44 32.09 11.68
C SER A 253 17.50 32.34 10.59
N TYR A 254 18.11 31.27 10.07
CA TYR A 254 19.19 31.32 9.08
C TYR A 254 19.07 30.14 8.11
N ALA A 255 18.76 30.42 6.84
CA ALA A 255 18.81 29.41 5.78
C ALA A 255 20.23 29.22 5.23
N ILE A 256 20.63 27.96 5.01
CA ILE A 256 21.87 27.60 4.33
C ILE A 256 21.73 27.75 2.79
N LEU A 257 20.49 27.70 2.27
CA LEU A 257 20.15 27.80 0.86
C LEU A 257 18.91 28.68 0.64
N PRO A 258 18.80 29.42 -0.48
CA PRO A 258 17.60 30.19 -0.81
C PRO A 258 16.35 29.29 -0.82
N GLY A 259 15.35 29.62 0.01
CA GLY A 259 14.13 28.81 0.18
C GLY A 259 14.16 27.78 1.31
N GLY A 260 15.30 27.61 2.00
CA GLY A 260 15.48 26.64 3.09
C GLY A 260 15.21 27.17 4.50
N GLU A 261 14.41 28.24 4.65
CA GLU A 261 14.05 28.77 5.98
C GLU A 261 12.91 27.98 6.62
N LEU A 262 12.09 27.25 5.85
CA LEU A 262 11.01 26.41 6.38
C LEU A 262 11.58 25.06 6.85
N ASN A 263 11.50 24.80 8.15
CA ASN A 263 12.02 23.60 8.80
C ASN A 263 10.94 22.51 8.92
N ALA A 264 9.78 22.86 9.49
CA ALA A 264 8.67 21.92 9.65
C ALA A 264 7.31 22.62 9.69
N ILE A 265 6.26 21.94 9.24
CA ILE A 265 4.86 22.36 9.39
C ILE A 265 4.22 21.44 10.43
N LYS A 266 3.65 22.01 11.49
CA LYS A 266 2.94 21.26 12.53
C LYS A 266 1.48 21.68 12.56
N ILE A 267 0.59 20.69 12.46
CA ILE A 267 -0.84 20.89 12.70
C ILE A 267 -1.05 20.89 14.21
N GLU A 268 -1.73 21.92 14.72
CA GLU A 268 -2.05 22.06 16.14
C GLU A 268 -3.48 21.59 16.43
N SER A 269 -3.73 21.26 17.70
CA SER A 269 -5.07 20.97 18.21
C SER A 269 -6.02 22.12 17.89
N ARG A 270 -7.23 21.79 17.48
CA ARG A 270 -8.22 22.77 17.04
C ARG A 270 -9.06 23.21 18.22
N VAL A 271 -9.14 24.52 18.40
CA VAL A 271 -10.19 25.12 19.22
C VAL A 271 -11.34 25.54 18.33
N PHE A 272 -12.56 25.11 18.66
CA PHE A 272 -13.78 25.59 18.01
C PHE A 272 -14.85 25.96 19.02
N THR A 273 -15.83 26.78 18.59
CA THR A 273 -16.83 27.33 19.52
C THR A 273 -18.21 27.28 18.88
N LEU A 274 -19.18 26.74 19.65
CA LEU A 274 -20.59 26.77 19.33
C LEU A 274 -21.24 27.90 20.12
N THR A 275 -21.77 28.90 19.42
CA THR A 275 -22.43 30.05 20.03
C THR A 275 -23.94 29.96 19.84
N GLY A 276 -24.67 30.03 20.93
CA GLY A 276 -26.12 29.79 20.92
C GLY A 276 -26.86 30.40 22.09
N VAL A 277 -28.16 30.14 22.14
CA VAL A 277 -29.05 30.52 23.23
C VAL A 277 -29.62 29.27 23.86
N ILE A 278 -29.40 29.08 25.16
CA ILE A 278 -30.13 28.09 25.95
C ILE A 278 -31.43 28.72 26.47
N GLN A 279 -32.55 28.02 26.35
CA GLN A 279 -33.87 28.52 26.75
C GLN A 279 -34.55 27.59 27.76
N GLY A 280 -35.44 28.15 28.57
CA GLY A 280 -36.31 27.43 29.48
C GLY A 280 -37.68 28.09 29.59
N THR A 281 -38.66 27.34 30.07
CA THR A 281 -40.03 27.84 30.34
C THR A 281 -40.14 28.56 31.69
N SER A 282 -39.13 28.41 32.54
CA SER A 282 -38.94 29.06 33.84
C SER A 282 -37.46 29.09 34.17
N VAL A 283 -37.05 29.92 35.13
CA VAL A 283 -35.66 29.93 35.64
C VAL A 283 -35.22 28.55 36.14
N SER A 284 -36.13 27.81 36.80
CA SER A 284 -35.84 26.43 37.25
C SER A 284 -35.61 25.47 36.09
N ASN A 285 -36.39 25.60 35.00
CA ASN A 285 -36.22 24.76 33.81
C ASN A 285 -34.94 25.14 33.04
N LEU A 286 -34.59 26.42 32.97
CA LEU A 286 -33.32 26.88 32.42
C LEU A 286 -32.12 26.24 33.14
N HIS A 287 -32.15 26.22 34.48
CA HIS A 287 -31.12 25.56 35.28
C HIS A 287 -31.06 24.05 35.04
N ALA A 288 -32.21 23.38 34.90
CA ALA A 288 -32.25 21.97 34.59
C ALA A 288 -31.65 21.67 33.20
N ASN A 289 -31.99 22.47 32.18
CA ASN A 289 -31.45 22.32 30.83
C ASN A 289 -29.92 22.52 30.82
N ARG A 290 -29.42 23.55 31.52
CA ARG A 290 -27.98 23.83 31.65
C ARG A 290 -27.24 22.71 32.38
N GLN A 291 -27.82 22.19 33.47
CA GLN A 291 -27.23 21.07 34.21
C GLN A 291 -27.15 19.82 33.34
N SER A 292 -28.21 19.49 32.60
CA SER A 292 -28.22 18.36 31.66
C SER A 292 -27.16 18.48 30.58
N LEU A 293 -26.97 19.68 30.02
CA LEU A 293 -25.92 19.93 29.02
C LEU A 293 -24.51 19.82 29.63
N LEU A 294 -24.30 20.38 30.83
CA LEU A 294 -23.04 20.23 31.56
C LEU A 294 -22.73 18.76 31.87
N ASP A 295 -23.73 17.98 32.24
CA ASP A 295 -23.56 16.58 32.61
C ASP A 295 -23.08 15.70 31.46
N VAL A 296 -23.45 16.03 30.22
CA VAL A 296 -22.96 15.32 29.03
C VAL A 296 -21.62 15.84 28.50
N LEU A 297 -21.24 17.08 28.84
CA LEU A 297 -19.98 17.69 28.42
C LEU A 297 -18.84 17.51 29.43
N LYS A 298 -19.14 17.31 30.71
CA LYS A 298 -18.13 17.29 31.77
C LYS A 298 -17.08 16.16 31.52
N PRO A 299 -15.77 16.48 31.56
CA PRO A 299 -14.72 15.48 31.35
C PRO A 299 -14.77 14.33 32.37
N GLY A 300 -15.12 14.63 33.63
CA GLY A 300 -15.20 13.63 34.71
C GLY A 300 -16.45 12.76 34.72
N ALA A 301 -17.39 12.91 33.77
CA ALA A 301 -18.60 12.07 33.71
C ALA A 301 -18.25 10.60 33.47
N VAL A 302 -17.22 10.39 32.65
CA VAL A 302 -16.89 9.09 32.07
C VAL A 302 -15.36 8.97 32.03
N PRO A 303 -14.74 8.56 33.15
CA PRO A 303 -13.32 8.27 33.16
C PRO A 303 -13.06 6.98 32.36
N ALA A 304 -12.03 6.98 31.53
CA ALA A 304 -11.49 5.73 30.99
C ALA A 304 -10.99 4.84 32.13
N ASP A 305 -10.97 3.54 31.89
CA ASP A 305 -10.50 2.48 32.79
C ASP A 305 -9.01 2.52 33.15
N ALA A 306 -8.23 3.50 32.66
CA ALA A 306 -6.92 3.91 33.20
C ALA A 306 -6.34 5.23 32.63
N ALA A 307 -6.89 5.80 31.55
CA ALA A 307 -6.22 6.81 30.71
C ALA A 307 -6.68 8.28 30.87
N GLY A 308 -7.62 8.57 31.77
CA GLY A 308 -8.17 9.92 31.97
C GLY A 308 -9.52 10.16 31.28
N PRO A 309 -9.97 11.43 31.18
CA PRO A 309 -11.25 11.79 30.58
C PRO A 309 -11.33 11.46 29.08
N GLN A 310 -12.39 10.82 28.63
CA GLN A 310 -12.64 10.59 27.19
C GLN A 310 -13.19 11.86 26.51
N PRO A 311 -12.81 12.16 25.25
CA PRO A 311 -13.39 13.26 24.48
C PRO A 311 -14.88 13.04 24.22
N VAL A 312 -15.64 14.12 24.12
CA VAL A 312 -17.03 14.07 23.63
C VAL A 312 -17.03 13.93 22.12
N ARG A 313 -17.97 13.13 21.57
CA ARG A 313 -18.19 13.03 20.12
C ARG A 313 -19.34 13.94 19.72
N LEU A 314 -19.01 14.94 18.90
CA LEU A 314 -19.97 15.85 18.31
C LEU A 314 -20.18 15.46 16.86
N ARG A 315 -21.43 15.52 16.42
CA ARG A 315 -21.82 15.33 15.02
C ARG A 315 -22.41 16.61 14.47
N TYR A 316 -21.92 17.00 13.30
CA TYR A 316 -22.52 18.02 12.48
C TYR A 316 -23.37 17.33 11.41
N THR A 317 -24.68 17.59 11.41
CA THR A 317 -25.67 16.99 10.49
C THR A 317 -26.26 18.07 9.59
N GLY A 318 -25.41 18.67 8.76
CA GLY A 318 -25.85 19.63 7.75
C GLY A 318 -26.60 18.94 6.61
N ALA A 319 -27.33 19.72 5.80
CA ALA A 319 -28.18 19.17 4.73
C ALA A 319 -27.42 18.42 3.62
N THR A 320 -26.11 18.66 3.48
CA THR A 320 -25.26 18.04 2.44
C THR A 320 -23.97 17.43 2.98
N VAL A 321 -23.71 17.55 4.29
CA VAL A 321 -22.47 17.08 4.91
C VAL A 321 -22.76 16.59 6.31
N GLN A 322 -22.36 15.34 6.59
CA GLN A 322 -22.45 14.76 7.93
C GLN A 322 -21.11 14.27 8.41
N LYS A 323 -20.54 14.98 9.38
CA LYS A 323 -19.22 14.68 9.92
C LYS A 323 -19.24 14.62 11.42
N GLN A 324 -18.27 13.93 12.00
CA GLN A 324 -18.05 13.85 13.43
C GLN A 324 -16.66 14.34 13.82
N ILE A 325 -16.55 14.84 15.05
CA ILE A 325 -15.29 15.27 15.65
C ILE A 325 -15.27 14.88 17.13
N SER A 326 -14.11 14.45 17.59
CA SER A 326 -13.83 14.18 19.01
C SER A 326 -13.19 15.42 19.64
N ALA A 327 -13.76 15.92 20.74
CA ALA A 327 -13.24 17.10 21.41
C ALA A 327 -13.47 17.12 22.92
N HIS A 328 -12.65 17.86 23.65
CA HIS A 328 -12.81 18.11 25.08
C HIS A 328 -13.50 19.45 25.31
N TYR A 329 -14.44 19.50 26.26
CA TYR A 329 -15.01 20.76 26.72
C TYR A 329 -13.95 21.61 27.44
N GLU A 330 -13.73 22.84 26.98
CA GLU A 330 -12.74 23.77 27.54
C GLU A 330 -13.37 24.85 28.42
N GLY A 331 -14.57 25.33 28.05
CA GLY A 331 -15.26 26.41 28.76
C GLY A 331 -16.51 26.92 28.04
N GLY A 332 -17.18 27.92 28.61
CA GLY A 332 -18.34 28.60 28.03
C GLY A 332 -19.65 28.44 28.81
N LEU A 333 -19.70 27.54 29.79
CA LEU A 333 -20.85 27.33 30.68
C LEU A 333 -20.68 28.00 32.05
N GLU A 334 -19.70 28.89 32.24
CA GLU A 334 -19.39 29.56 33.52
C GLU A 334 -20.14 30.89 33.71
N THR A 335 -20.95 31.31 32.73
CA THR A 335 -21.61 32.62 32.71
C THR A 335 -22.55 32.85 33.90
N ARG A 336 -22.59 34.12 34.34
CA ARG A 336 -23.38 34.62 35.46
C ARG A 336 -24.73 35.12 34.93
N ILE A 337 -25.81 34.61 35.52
CA ILE A 337 -27.20 35.08 35.30
C ILE A 337 -27.20 36.61 35.39
N GLU A 338 -27.44 37.30 34.28
CA GLU A 338 -27.88 38.69 34.35
C GLU A 338 -29.28 38.65 34.96
N ALA A 339 -29.43 39.27 36.12
CA ALA A 339 -30.63 39.22 36.92
C ALA A 339 -31.78 39.97 36.24
N THR A 340 -32.46 39.32 35.30
CA THR A 340 -33.75 39.75 34.74
C THR A 340 -34.69 38.54 34.63
N LEU A 341 -35.99 38.81 34.48
CA LEU A 341 -37.10 37.85 34.42
C LEU A 341 -37.07 36.94 33.16
N GLU A 342 -35.89 36.74 32.57
CA GLU A 342 -35.68 36.12 31.28
C GLU A 342 -35.25 34.66 31.46
N CYS A 343 -36.01 33.74 30.87
CA CYS A 343 -35.74 32.31 30.95
C CYS A 343 -34.85 31.84 29.78
N TRP A 344 -33.82 32.62 29.45
CA TRP A 344 -32.86 32.30 28.38
C TRP A 344 -31.49 32.92 28.64
N GLU A 345 -30.44 32.32 28.08
CA GLU A 345 -29.04 32.76 28.26
C GLU A 345 -28.23 32.51 26.98
N ARG A 346 -27.32 33.42 26.63
CA ARG A 346 -26.36 33.22 25.52
C ARG A 346 -25.12 32.51 26.03
N LEU A 347 -24.72 31.45 25.34
CA LEU A 347 -23.56 30.65 25.67
C LEU A 347 -22.63 30.56 24.45
N ALA A 348 -21.33 30.55 24.72
CA ALA A 348 -20.28 30.30 23.73
C ALA A 348 -19.46 29.12 24.22
N ILE A 349 -19.90 27.91 23.88
CA ILE A 349 -19.32 26.66 24.36
C ILE A 349 -18.08 26.36 23.52
N ARG A 350 -16.93 26.31 24.17
CA ARG A 350 -15.62 26.14 23.55
C ARG A 350 -15.13 24.71 23.74
N PHE A 351 -14.61 24.15 22.65
CA PHE A 351 -14.12 22.79 22.55
C PHE A 351 -12.67 22.79 22.05
N LEU A 352 -11.87 21.86 22.58
CA LEU A 352 -10.51 21.56 22.14
C LEU A 352 -10.49 20.14 21.53
N ALA A 353 -10.28 20.05 20.22
CA ALA A 353 -10.07 18.79 19.53
C ALA A 353 -8.56 18.55 19.41
N ASP A 354 -8.05 17.60 20.21
CA ASP A 354 -6.63 17.23 20.21
C ASP A 354 -6.22 16.63 18.87
N ASP A 355 -7.07 15.76 18.34
CA ASP A 355 -7.10 15.39 16.93
C ASP A 355 -7.96 16.42 16.17
N PRO A 356 -7.34 17.32 15.38
CA PRO A 356 -8.00 18.52 14.91
C PRO A 356 -8.86 18.30 13.65
N TYR A 357 -9.11 17.06 13.24
CA TYR A 357 -9.75 16.75 11.97
C TYR A 357 -11.19 16.27 12.13
N TRP A 358 -11.95 16.38 11.04
CA TRP A 358 -13.30 15.85 10.93
C TRP A 358 -13.27 14.48 10.28
N TYR A 359 -14.19 13.61 10.67
CA TYR A 359 -14.36 12.28 10.12
C TYR A 359 -15.76 12.11 9.55
N GLU A 360 -15.93 11.35 8.48
CA GLU A 360 -17.27 10.95 8.04
C GLU A 360 -17.95 10.08 9.10
N ILE A 361 -19.27 9.94 8.97
CA ILE A 361 -20.00 8.97 9.77
C ILE A 361 -19.91 7.63 9.03
N GLY A 362 -19.25 6.65 9.63
CA GLY A 362 -18.96 5.38 8.97
C GLY A 362 -17.47 5.25 8.69
N ASP A 363 -17.10 4.13 8.10
CA ASP A 363 -15.70 3.78 7.84
C ASP A 363 -15.57 3.43 6.37
N SER A 364 -14.38 3.62 5.81
CA SER A 364 -14.04 3.26 4.44
C SER A 364 -13.21 1.98 4.44
N ALA A 365 -13.55 1.06 3.55
CA ALA A 365 -12.86 -0.21 3.45
C ALA A 365 -12.93 -0.79 2.05
N ASP A 366 -11.92 -1.60 1.72
CA ASP A 366 -11.84 -2.32 0.46
C ASP A 366 -11.25 -3.73 0.64
N VAL A 367 -11.56 -4.59 -0.33
CA VAL A 367 -10.92 -5.90 -0.46
C VAL A 367 -9.62 -5.73 -1.22
N LEU A 368 -8.53 -6.21 -0.63
CA LEU A 368 -7.25 -6.28 -1.32
C LEU A 368 -7.13 -7.60 -2.05
N ASP A 369 -6.55 -7.53 -3.24
CA ASP A 369 -6.06 -8.71 -3.92
C ASP A 369 -4.69 -9.10 -3.35
N SER A 370 -4.61 -10.31 -2.79
CA SER A 370 -3.43 -10.81 -2.07
C SER A 370 -2.38 -11.45 -2.97
N ASN A 371 -2.78 -11.91 -4.16
CA ASN A 371 -1.88 -12.57 -5.08
C ASN A 371 -2.56 -12.85 -6.43
N ASP A 372 -1.86 -12.50 -7.50
CA ASP A 372 -2.20 -12.88 -8.86
C ASP A 372 -1.40 -14.10 -9.32
N THR A 373 -1.85 -14.73 -10.40
CA THR A 373 -1.10 -15.79 -11.08
C THR A 373 -1.11 -15.62 -12.58
N ALA A 374 0.06 -15.82 -13.19
CA ALA A 374 0.19 -15.96 -14.63
C ALA A 374 1.20 -17.06 -14.96
N THR A 375 1.17 -17.53 -16.20
CA THR A 375 2.21 -18.44 -16.68
C THR A 375 3.43 -17.64 -17.10
N LEU A 376 4.44 -17.57 -16.25
CA LEU A 376 5.70 -16.90 -16.56
C LEU A 376 6.62 -17.84 -17.35
N ARG A 377 7.41 -17.28 -18.28
CA ARG A 377 8.19 -18.07 -19.25
C ARG A 377 9.57 -17.46 -19.47
N TYR A 378 10.56 -17.93 -18.70
CA TYR A 378 11.98 -17.56 -18.82
C TYR A 378 12.35 -16.08 -18.66
N LEU A 379 11.36 -15.18 -18.70
CA LEU A 379 11.46 -13.74 -18.57
C LEU A 379 10.16 -13.24 -17.93
N ALA A 380 10.28 -12.25 -17.05
CA ALA A 380 9.15 -11.48 -16.54
C ALA A 380 9.57 -10.02 -16.34
N GLY A 381 8.62 -9.10 -16.42
CA GLY A 381 8.85 -7.68 -16.16
C GLY A 381 7.88 -7.13 -15.13
N ARG A 382 8.39 -6.46 -14.10
CA ARG A 382 7.60 -5.61 -13.21
C ARG A 382 7.55 -4.21 -13.81
N LEU A 383 6.36 -3.74 -14.15
CA LEU A 383 6.18 -2.44 -14.79
C LEU A 383 5.91 -1.36 -13.74
N ARG A 384 6.67 -0.26 -13.78
CA ARG A 384 6.53 0.85 -12.84
C ARG A 384 5.17 1.54 -12.90
N SER A 385 4.49 1.50 -14.04
CA SER A 385 3.20 2.18 -14.25
C SER A 385 2.05 1.49 -13.53
N THR A 386 2.16 0.18 -13.27
CA THR A 386 1.11 -0.62 -12.65
C THR A 386 1.55 -1.25 -11.33
N GLY A 387 2.86 -1.36 -11.09
CA GLY A 387 3.43 -2.12 -9.97
C GLY A 387 3.30 -3.64 -10.15
N GLN A 388 2.65 -4.11 -11.22
CA GLN A 388 2.37 -5.52 -11.45
C GLN A 388 3.42 -6.19 -12.34
N TRP A 389 3.51 -7.52 -12.21
CA TRP A 389 4.31 -8.38 -13.06
C TRP A 389 3.58 -8.77 -14.34
N ASP A 390 4.33 -8.82 -15.44
CA ASP A 390 3.87 -9.16 -16.77
C ASP A 390 4.77 -10.25 -17.38
N ASP A 391 4.18 -11.14 -18.19
CA ASP A 391 4.91 -12.13 -18.99
C ASP A 391 5.50 -11.55 -20.29
N LEU A 392 5.27 -10.25 -20.54
CA LEU A 392 5.77 -9.48 -21.67
C LEU A 392 5.31 -10.08 -23.01
N ASN A 393 4.08 -10.59 -23.04
CA ASN A 393 3.44 -11.15 -24.24
C ASN A 393 4.29 -12.28 -24.88
N VAL A 394 4.87 -13.13 -24.02
CA VAL A 394 5.64 -14.30 -24.45
C VAL A 394 4.69 -15.46 -24.78
N ALA A 395 4.74 -15.97 -26.01
CA ALA A 395 3.82 -16.99 -26.50
C ALA A 395 3.95 -18.32 -25.73
N ALA A 396 2.88 -19.12 -25.75
CA ALA A 396 2.88 -20.45 -25.14
C ALA A 396 3.98 -21.34 -25.74
N ASN A 397 4.95 -21.71 -24.90
CA ASN A 397 6.16 -22.45 -25.25
C ASN A 397 7.00 -21.74 -26.32
N PRO A 398 7.80 -20.73 -25.94
CA PRO A 398 8.57 -19.96 -26.91
C PRO A 398 9.65 -20.78 -27.63
N LEU A 399 9.99 -22.02 -27.21
CA LEU A 399 11.21 -22.75 -27.62
C LEU A 399 11.06 -24.27 -27.87
N ALA A 400 12.02 -24.84 -28.61
CA ALA A 400 12.22 -26.29 -28.79
C ALA A 400 13.52 -26.86 -28.17
N ILE A 401 14.53 -26.04 -27.81
CA ILE A 401 15.79 -26.47 -27.15
C ILE A 401 16.31 -25.38 -26.18
N GLY A 402 16.63 -25.75 -24.93
CA GLY A 402 17.66 -25.10 -24.07
C GLY A 402 17.26 -23.93 -23.14
N ASN A 403 18.13 -23.59 -22.17
CA ASN A 403 17.84 -22.84 -20.92
C ASN A 403 17.78 -21.30 -21.00
N GLY A 404 16.59 -20.75 -21.17
CA GLY A 404 16.19 -19.43 -20.65
C GLY A 404 16.96 -18.18 -21.10
N VAL A 405 16.56 -17.03 -20.55
CA VAL A 405 17.24 -15.74 -20.77
C VAL A 405 18.43 -15.62 -19.83
N ARG A 406 19.60 -15.25 -20.37
CA ARG A 406 20.87 -15.09 -19.62
C ARG A 406 21.38 -13.67 -19.62
N ALA A 407 21.16 -12.96 -20.72
CA ALA A 407 21.52 -11.57 -20.90
C ALA A 407 20.26 -10.75 -21.12
N ILE A 408 20.24 -9.57 -20.52
CA ILE A 408 19.25 -8.53 -20.80
C ILE A 408 20.06 -7.26 -21.04
N ALA A 409 19.73 -6.51 -22.08
CA ALA A 409 20.31 -5.21 -22.36
C ALA A 409 19.22 -4.25 -22.77
N ILE A 410 19.33 -2.99 -22.38
CA ILE A 410 18.26 -2.02 -22.58
C ILE A 410 18.83 -0.84 -23.35
N ALA A 411 18.20 -0.56 -24.48
CA ALA A 411 18.57 0.56 -25.32
C ALA A 411 18.12 1.89 -24.68
N PRO A 412 18.72 3.02 -25.07
CA PRO A 412 18.30 4.34 -24.59
C PRO A 412 16.82 4.68 -24.86
N ASP A 413 16.22 4.06 -25.88
CA ASP A 413 14.79 4.19 -26.21
C ASP A 413 13.88 3.25 -25.39
N LYS A 414 14.46 2.51 -24.44
CA LYS A 414 13.83 1.48 -23.58
C LYS A 414 13.47 0.17 -24.29
N THR A 415 13.91 -0.03 -25.54
CA THR A 415 13.81 -1.35 -26.17
C THR A 415 14.66 -2.35 -25.40
N ILE A 416 14.07 -3.50 -25.06
CA ILE A 416 14.73 -4.56 -24.29
C ILE A 416 15.26 -5.60 -25.25
N TYR A 417 16.55 -5.88 -25.18
CA TYR A 417 17.22 -6.95 -25.90
C TYR A 417 17.49 -8.09 -24.93
N ILE A 418 17.18 -9.31 -25.35
CA ILE A 418 17.46 -10.51 -24.57
C ILE A 418 18.43 -11.40 -25.34
N GLY A 419 19.32 -12.03 -24.58
CA GLY A 419 20.28 -13.02 -25.06
C GLY A 419 20.18 -14.27 -24.20
N GLY A 420 20.37 -15.45 -24.78
CA GLY A 420 20.33 -16.67 -23.99
C GLY A 420 20.46 -17.94 -24.79
N GLU A 421 20.00 -19.04 -24.18
CA GLU A 421 19.97 -20.37 -24.78
C GLU A 421 18.56 -20.65 -25.27
N PHE A 422 18.15 -19.98 -26.34
CA PHE A 422 16.78 -20.07 -26.82
C PHE A 422 16.74 -20.09 -28.34
N THR A 423 15.94 -20.98 -28.93
CA THR A 423 15.68 -20.99 -30.39
C THR A 423 14.22 -20.70 -30.69
N ARG A 424 13.98 -19.85 -31.69
CA ARG A 424 12.67 -19.48 -32.23
C ARG A 424 11.77 -18.78 -31.22
N TRP A 425 12.31 -17.80 -30.47
CA TRP A 425 11.55 -17.05 -29.46
C TRP A 425 10.15 -16.65 -29.96
N ASN A 426 9.12 -16.90 -29.15
CA ASN A 426 7.70 -16.77 -29.50
C ASN A 426 7.27 -17.57 -30.76
N ASN A 427 7.89 -18.73 -30.98
CA ASN A 427 7.68 -19.59 -32.15
C ASN A 427 7.98 -18.92 -33.51
N VAL A 428 8.80 -17.86 -33.53
CA VAL A 428 9.16 -17.12 -34.74
C VAL A 428 10.54 -17.54 -35.26
N VAL A 429 10.63 -17.91 -36.55
CA VAL A 429 11.90 -18.24 -37.21
C VAL A 429 12.84 -17.02 -37.19
N GLY A 430 14.10 -17.23 -36.83
CA GLY A 430 15.13 -16.20 -36.82
C GLY A 430 15.19 -15.35 -35.55
N ARG A 431 14.45 -15.74 -34.49
CA ARG A 431 14.67 -15.26 -33.12
C ARG A 431 15.43 -16.30 -32.31
N ASP A 432 16.59 -16.69 -32.83
CA ASP A 432 17.47 -17.66 -32.22
C ASP A 432 18.55 -16.91 -31.44
N TYR A 433 18.65 -17.20 -30.16
CA TYR A 433 19.61 -16.70 -29.16
C TYR A 433 19.54 -15.22 -28.82
N VAL A 434 19.03 -14.38 -29.73
CA VAL A 434 18.79 -12.95 -29.50
C VAL A 434 17.38 -12.56 -30.00
N ALA A 435 16.69 -11.74 -29.21
CA ALA A 435 15.43 -11.13 -29.58
C ALA A 435 15.31 -9.75 -28.93
N ARG A 436 14.40 -8.90 -29.44
CA ARG A 436 14.09 -7.62 -28.80
C ARG A 436 12.59 -7.45 -28.56
N TYR A 437 12.25 -6.77 -27.49
CA TYR A 437 10.91 -6.42 -27.06
C TYR A 437 10.78 -4.90 -26.94
N ASP A 438 9.73 -4.36 -27.54
CA ASP A 438 9.36 -2.96 -27.42
C ASP A 438 8.21 -2.83 -26.41
N PRO A 439 8.46 -2.27 -25.21
CA PRO A 439 7.44 -2.12 -24.18
C PRO A 439 6.35 -1.09 -24.54
N GLN A 440 6.58 -0.21 -25.52
CA GLN A 440 5.56 0.77 -25.93
C GLN A 440 4.49 0.15 -26.81
N THR A 441 4.89 -0.78 -27.68
CA THR A 441 3.97 -1.47 -28.60
C THR A 441 3.56 -2.85 -28.11
N ASP A 442 4.17 -3.34 -27.01
CA ASP A 442 4.00 -4.70 -26.50
C ASP A 442 4.29 -5.76 -27.58
N THR A 443 5.40 -5.58 -28.30
CA THR A 443 5.77 -6.46 -29.42
C THR A 443 7.21 -6.97 -29.38
N TRP A 444 7.35 -8.25 -29.73
CA TRP A 444 8.64 -8.88 -29.99
C TRP A 444 9.05 -8.76 -31.45
N SER A 445 10.34 -8.52 -31.71
CA SER A 445 10.96 -8.42 -33.03
C SER A 445 12.27 -9.23 -33.13
N THR A 446 12.66 -9.59 -34.36
CA THR A 446 13.97 -10.21 -34.65
C THR A 446 15.10 -9.19 -34.54
N VAL A 447 16.30 -9.66 -34.19
CA VAL A 447 17.54 -8.86 -34.15
C VAL A 447 18.56 -9.53 -35.07
N GLY A 448 18.58 -9.11 -36.33
CA GLY A 448 19.35 -9.76 -37.39
C GLY A 448 18.55 -10.77 -38.21
N GLY A 449 19.28 -11.56 -39.00
CA GLY A 449 18.79 -12.61 -39.88
C GLY A 449 18.60 -13.96 -39.18
N ALA A 450 17.97 -14.89 -39.90
CA ALA A 450 17.79 -16.24 -39.40
C ALA A 450 19.12 -16.99 -39.37
N SER A 451 19.46 -17.58 -38.22
CA SER A 451 20.74 -18.30 -37.96
C SER A 451 21.97 -17.40 -37.81
N ASP A 452 21.79 -16.09 -37.56
CA ASP A 452 22.93 -15.20 -37.27
C ASP A 452 23.72 -15.65 -36.04
N PHE A 453 23.05 -16.29 -35.07
CA PHE A 453 23.70 -16.95 -33.94
C PHE A 453 23.49 -18.46 -33.99
N THR A 454 24.52 -19.20 -33.59
CA THR A 454 24.56 -20.66 -33.62
C THR A 454 24.59 -21.30 -32.24
N ASN A 455 24.80 -20.52 -31.18
CA ASN A 455 24.97 -20.97 -29.80
C ASN A 455 24.64 -19.84 -28.81
N LEU A 456 24.75 -20.13 -27.50
CA LEU A 456 24.45 -19.20 -26.41
C LEU A 456 25.06 -17.81 -26.58
N VAL A 457 24.25 -16.82 -26.21
CA VAL A 457 24.68 -15.48 -25.83
C VAL A 457 24.65 -15.38 -24.31
N TYR A 458 25.80 -15.10 -23.69
CA TYR A 458 25.96 -14.97 -22.25
C TYR A 458 25.74 -13.53 -21.78
N ASP A 459 26.16 -12.55 -22.57
CA ASP A 459 26.00 -11.14 -22.25
C ASP A 459 25.65 -10.29 -23.48
N LEU A 460 24.92 -9.21 -23.22
CA LEU A 460 24.55 -8.17 -24.17
C LEU A 460 24.86 -6.83 -23.53
N LYS A 461 25.62 -5.98 -24.20
CA LYS A 461 26.02 -4.69 -23.65
C LYS A 461 25.98 -3.59 -24.71
N PHE A 462 25.35 -2.47 -24.39
CA PHE A 462 25.46 -1.27 -25.20
C PHE A 462 26.78 -0.55 -24.90
N GLY A 463 27.53 -0.24 -25.96
CA GLY A 463 28.69 0.64 -25.87
C GLY A 463 28.27 2.11 -25.68
N PRO A 464 29.21 2.99 -25.30
CA PRO A 464 28.95 4.43 -25.15
C PRO A 464 28.46 5.13 -26.44
N ASP A 465 28.71 4.51 -27.59
CA ASP A 465 28.27 4.95 -28.92
C ASP A 465 26.86 4.46 -29.30
N GLY A 466 26.23 3.63 -28.46
CA GLY A 466 24.93 3.01 -28.72
C GLY A 466 24.99 1.71 -29.54
N THR A 467 26.17 1.23 -29.91
CA THR A 467 26.36 -0.07 -30.57
C THR A 467 26.06 -1.19 -29.58
N LEU A 468 25.30 -2.21 -29.98
CA LEU A 468 25.03 -3.37 -29.13
C LEU A 468 26.08 -4.45 -29.39
N TYR A 469 26.71 -4.95 -28.34
CA TYR A 469 27.68 -6.04 -28.39
C TYR A 469 27.07 -7.30 -27.79
N ALA A 470 27.34 -8.45 -28.41
CA ALA A 470 26.94 -9.77 -27.93
C ALA A 470 28.17 -10.63 -27.66
N GLY A 471 28.28 -11.14 -26.44
CA GLY A 471 29.33 -12.04 -25.99
C GLY A 471 28.76 -13.43 -25.72
N GLY A 472 29.42 -14.49 -26.19
CA GLY A 472 28.87 -15.83 -26.02
C GLY A 472 29.76 -16.98 -26.46
N LEU A 473 29.12 -18.13 -26.69
CA LEU A 473 29.74 -19.38 -27.17
C LEU A 473 29.50 -19.58 -28.68
N PHE A 474 28.90 -18.60 -29.35
CA PHE A 474 28.61 -18.68 -30.79
C PHE A 474 29.88 -18.56 -31.62
N GLN A 475 29.81 -19.12 -32.83
CA GLN A 475 30.85 -19.03 -33.84
C GLN A 475 30.24 -18.51 -35.14
N ASN A 476 31.04 -17.76 -35.88
CA ASN A 476 30.75 -17.16 -37.18
C ASN A 476 29.43 -16.38 -37.22
N ALA A 477 29.24 -15.41 -36.31
CA ALA A 477 27.97 -14.67 -36.26
C ALA A 477 27.65 -14.01 -37.61
N ALA A 478 26.39 -14.11 -38.05
CA ALA A 478 25.92 -13.70 -39.38
C ALA A 478 26.76 -14.26 -40.56
N GLY A 479 27.44 -15.39 -40.36
CA GLY A 479 28.31 -16.03 -41.35
C GLY A 479 29.68 -15.37 -41.53
N ASP A 480 30.03 -14.37 -40.71
CA ASP A 480 31.36 -13.77 -40.70
C ASP A 480 32.33 -14.64 -39.90
N ALA A 481 33.33 -15.22 -40.59
CA ALA A 481 34.32 -16.11 -39.98
C ALA A 481 35.20 -15.45 -38.90
N ASN A 482 35.12 -14.13 -38.76
CA ASN A 482 35.84 -13.36 -37.75
C ASN A 482 34.95 -13.00 -36.54
N ALA A 483 33.64 -13.24 -36.61
CA ALA A 483 32.69 -12.93 -35.55
C ALA A 483 32.49 -14.12 -34.61
N ASP A 484 33.60 -14.69 -34.13
CA ASP A 484 33.62 -15.76 -33.14
C ASP A 484 33.58 -15.18 -31.73
N TYR A 485 32.64 -15.65 -30.91
CA TYR A 485 32.43 -15.34 -29.48
C TYR A 485 32.09 -13.88 -29.12
N ILE A 486 32.38 -12.92 -30.00
CA ILE A 486 32.03 -11.51 -29.88
C ILE A 486 31.51 -10.97 -31.22
N ALA A 487 30.38 -10.28 -31.20
CA ALA A 487 29.80 -9.62 -32.37
C ALA A 487 29.19 -8.27 -32.00
N GLN A 488 29.15 -7.34 -32.94
CA GLN A 488 28.52 -6.03 -32.78
C GLN A 488 27.35 -5.86 -33.75
N TRP A 489 26.33 -5.15 -33.28
CA TRP A 489 25.11 -4.82 -34.00
C TRP A 489 25.02 -3.31 -34.20
N ASP A 490 25.01 -2.89 -35.47
CA ASP A 490 24.97 -1.48 -35.89
C ASP A 490 23.54 -0.91 -36.01
N GLY A 491 22.53 -1.67 -35.58
CA GLY A 491 21.11 -1.34 -35.79
C GLY A 491 20.46 -2.09 -36.96
N ALA A 492 21.26 -2.70 -37.85
CA ALA A 492 20.79 -3.40 -39.03
C ALA A 492 21.46 -4.76 -39.29
N ASN A 493 22.75 -4.93 -38.97
CA ASN A 493 23.50 -6.15 -39.22
C ASN A 493 24.45 -6.50 -38.07
N TRP A 494 24.64 -7.79 -37.84
CA TRP A 494 25.73 -8.30 -37.01
C TRP A 494 27.03 -8.35 -37.81
N SER A 495 28.13 -7.98 -37.17
CA SER A 495 29.48 -8.04 -37.76
C SER A 495 30.53 -8.31 -36.67
N ALA A 496 31.74 -8.72 -37.07
CA ALA A 496 32.85 -8.85 -36.13
C ALA A 496 33.28 -7.49 -35.57
N VAL A 497 33.56 -7.42 -34.26
CA VAL A 497 34.20 -6.25 -33.62
C VAL A 497 35.63 -6.07 -34.12
N SER A 498 36.31 -7.19 -34.33
CA SER A 498 37.57 -7.44 -35.05
C SER A 498 37.83 -8.95 -34.93
N GLY A 499 38.80 -9.51 -35.67
CA GLY A 499 39.12 -10.96 -35.66
C GLY A 499 38.93 -11.63 -34.29
N GLY A 500 38.09 -12.67 -34.25
CA GLY A 500 37.58 -13.29 -33.03
C GLY A 500 38.61 -14.02 -32.17
N GLY A 501 38.21 -14.32 -30.93
CA GLY A 501 39.02 -15.01 -29.94
C GLY A 501 39.01 -16.54 -30.04
N THR A 502 39.58 -17.22 -29.04
CA THR A 502 39.72 -18.69 -29.04
C THR A 502 38.69 -19.41 -28.16
N GLY A 503 37.79 -18.68 -27.51
CA GLY A 503 36.88 -19.23 -26.51
C GLY A 503 35.82 -18.25 -26.04
N ALA A 504 34.93 -18.72 -25.17
CA ALA A 504 33.68 -18.05 -24.82
C ALA A 504 33.91 -16.73 -24.09
N VAL A 505 33.12 -15.72 -24.45
CA VAL A 505 32.96 -14.46 -23.70
C VAL A 505 31.74 -14.60 -22.80
N TRP A 506 31.92 -14.39 -21.50
CA TRP A 506 30.85 -14.51 -20.50
C TRP A 506 30.34 -13.17 -20.03
N ASP A 507 31.16 -12.13 -20.08
CA ASP A 507 30.77 -10.77 -19.72
C ASP A 507 31.48 -9.71 -20.55
N ILE A 508 30.77 -8.61 -20.81
CA ILE A 508 31.25 -7.44 -21.55
C ILE A 508 31.06 -6.20 -20.66
N LEU A 509 32.17 -5.51 -20.40
CA LEU A 509 32.17 -4.26 -19.64
C LEU A 509 32.80 -3.14 -20.44
N PHE A 510 32.22 -1.94 -20.36
CA PHE A 510 32.89 -0.71 -20.82
C PHE A 510 33.42 0.05 -19.62
N GLY A 511 34.72 0.36 -19.63
CA GLY A 511 35.33 1.28 -18.67
C GLY A 511 34.85 2.72 -18.86
N LEU A 512 35.13 3.58 -17.88
CA LEU A 512 34.74 5.00 -17.94
C LEU A 512 35.40 5.77 -19.10
N ASP A 513 36.52 5.25 -19.62
CA ASP A 513 37.24 5.77 -20.78
C ASP A 513 36.69 5.27 -22.13
N GLY A 514 35.69 4.39 -22.11
CA GLY A 514 35.13 3.73 -23.29
C GLY A 514 35.89 2.50 -23.76
N THR A 515 36.95 2.07 -23.05
CA THR A 515 37.63 0.80 -23.34
C THR A 515 36.70 -0.37 -23.01
N MET A 516 36.50 -1.27 -23.96
CA MET A 516 35.73 -2.50 -23.74
C MET A 516 36.64 -3.59 -23.15
N TYR A 517 36.16 -4.28 -22.14
CA TYR A 517 36.80 -5.43 -21.52
C TYR A 517 35.92 -6.66 -21.74
N LEU A 518 36.54 -7.74 -22.21
CA LEU A 518 35.89 -9.03 -22.41
C LEU A 518 36.41 -10.00 -21.37
N GLY A 519 35.53 -10.51 -20.52
CA GLY A 519 35.82 -11.56 -19.54
C GLY A 519 35.26 -12.90 -20.03
N GLY A 520 36.01 -13.99 -19.83
CA GLY A 520 35.50 -15.30 -20.21
C GLY A 520 36.50 -16.44 -20.01
N ASN A 521 36.39 -17.46 -20.86
CA ASN A 521 37.29 -18.61 -20.87
C ASN A 521 37.95 -18.76 -22.24
N PHE A 522 39.15 -18.23 -22.36
CA PHE A 522 39.95 -18.23 -23.60
C PHE A 522 41.43 -18.06 -23.28
N VAL A 523 42.28 -18.35 -24.27
CA VAL A 523 43.74 -18.29 -24.13
C VAL A 523 44.31 -17.57 -25.34
N ASN A 524 45.21 -16.63 -25.11
CA ASN A 524 45.85 -15.80 -26.14
C ASN A 524 44.84 -15.20 -27.13
N TRP A 525 43.88 -14.41 -26.64
CA TRP A 525 42.86 -13.77 -27.46
C TRP A 525 43.47 -13.08 -28.69
N ASN A 526 42.95 -13.38 -29.88
CA ASN A 526 43.46 -12.87 -31.16
C ASN A 526 44.99 -13.05 -31.34
N ALA A 527 45.53 -14.18 -30.87
CA ALA A 527 46.97 -14.51 -30.86
C ALA A 527 47.86 -13.53 -30.07
N ILE A 528 47.29 -12.73 -29.18
CA ILE A 528 48.04 -11.84 -28.28
C ILE A 528 48.52 -12.65 -27.07
N ALA A 529 49.83 -12.71 -26.86
CA ALA A 529 50.41 -13.44 -25.73
C ALA A 529 49.90 -12.89 -24.39
N ASN A 530 49.48 -13.80 -23.50
CA ASN A 530 48.94 -13.51 -22.16
C ASN A 530 47.60 -12.75 -22.13
N ALA A 531 46.90 -12.63 -23.25
CA ALA A 531 45.49 -12.21 -23.27
C ALA A 531 44.60 -13.42 -22.90
N ASP A 532 44.80 -13.94 -21.69
CA ASP A 532 44.16 -15.15 -21.16
C ASP A 532 42.99 -14.76 -20.26
N ASN A 533 41.79 -15.27 -20.58
CA ASN A 533 40.52 -15.09 -19.88
C ASN A 533 40.00 -13.64 -19.73
N ILE A 534 40.84 -12.63 -19.98
CA ILE A 534 40.46 -11.23 -20.07
C ILE A 534 41.30 -10.48 -21.13
N VAL A 535 40.63 -9.63 -21.92
CA VAL A 535 41.26 -8.80 -22.97
C VAL A 535 40.56 -7.44 -23.04
N SER A 536 41.29 -6.38 -23.35
CA SER A 536 40.71 -5.04 -23.59
C SER A 536 40.68 -4.70 -25.07
N TRP A 537 39.74 -3.84 -25.49
CA TRP A 537 39.58 -3.31 -26.83
C TRP A 537 39.32 -1.81 -26.77
N ASN A 538 40.15 -1.04 -27.46
CA ASN A 538 40.14 0.43 -27.39
C ASN A 538 39.44 1.11 -28.58
N GLY A 539 38.60 0.39 -29.32
CA GLY A 539 38.03 0.89 -30.59
C GLY A 539 38.81 0.49 -31.84
N ALA A 540 40.08 0.09 -31.71
CA ALA A 540 40.94 -0.20 -32.85
C ALA A 540 41.73 -1.52 -32.73
N ALA A 541 42.18 -1.88 -31.53
CA ALA A 541 42.99 -3.06 -31.29
C ALA A 541 42.69 -3.70 -29.94
N TYR A 542 42.85 -5.02 -29.89
CA TYR A 542 42.88 -5.76 -28.63
C TYR A 542 44.24 -5.62 -27.93
N ALA A 543 44.23 -5.64 -26.60
CA ALA A 543 45.42 -5.66 -25.76
C ALA A 543 45.24 -6.59 -24.55
N ALA A 544 46.34 -7.21 -24.11
CA ALA A 544 46.35 -8.00 -22.88
C ALA A 544 46.17 -7.07 -21.66
N VAL A 545 45.36 -7.50 -20.69
CA VAL A 545 45.19 -6.80 -19.40
C VAL A 545 46.17 -7.40 -18.39
N GLY A 546 47.37 -6.80 -18.32
CA GLY A 546 48.50 -7.39 -17.60
C GLY A 546 48.94 -8.71 -18.23
N THR A 547 48.97 -9.79 -17.45
CA THR A 547 49.21 -11.16 -17.94
C THR A 547 47.97 -12.06 -17.83
N GLY A 548 46.77 -11.46 -17.83
CA GLY A 548 45.51 -12.17 -17.66
C GLY A 548 45.33 -12.81 -16.29
N THR A 549 44.40 -13.78 -16.22
CA THR A 549 44.06 -14.54 -15.01
C THR A 549 44.32 -16.04 -15.19
N SER A 550 44.52 -16.77 -14.09
CA SER A 550 44.84 -18.21 -14.14
C SER A 550 43.69 -19.12 -14.58
N ALA A 551 42.46 -18.60 -14.58
CA ALA A 551 41.25 -19.31 -14.98
C ALA A 551 40.18 -18.28 -15.40
N ALA A 552 38.98 -18.76 -15.69
CA ALA A 552 37.92 -17.98 -16.30
C ALA A 552 37.45 -16.79 -15.44
N VAL A 553 37.17 -15.68 -16.13
CA VAL A 553 36.49 -14.51 -15.58
C VAL A 553 35.01 -14.63 -15.91
N TYR A 554 34.16 -14.55 -14.89
CA TYR A 554 32.71 -14.76 -15.01
C TYR A 554 31.95 -13.45 -15.11
N CYS A 555 32.44 -12.42 -14.43
CA CYS A 555 31.83 -11.10 -14.32
C CYS A 555 32.90 -10.01 -14.20
N LEU A 556 32.53 -8.81 -14.62
CA LEU A 556 33.30 -7.60 -14.66
C LEU A 556 32.39 -6.43 -14.26
N ASP A 557 32.88 -5.53 -13.41
CA ASP A 557 32.25 -4.24 -13.21
C ASP A 557 33.28 -3.12 -12.96
N VAL A 558 32.86 -1.86 -13.08
CA VAL A 558 33.75 -0.69 -13.03
C VAL A 558 33.48 0.18 -11.81
N THR A 559 34.53 0.57 -11.11
CA THR A 559 34.43 1.51 -9.98
C THR A 559 34.24 2.95 -10.45
N PRO A 560 33.69 3.85 -9.61
CA PRO A 560 33.62 5.28 -9.93
C PRO A 560 34.98 5.93 -10.25
N ASP A 561 36.07 5.33 -9.77
CA ASP A 561 37.45 5.76 -10.03
C ASP A 561 38.01 5.20 -11.36
N GLY A 562 37.29 4.30 -12.03
CA GLY A 562 37.65 3.71 -13.31
C GLY A 562 38.42 2.38 -13.23
N ASP A 563 38.53 1.79 -12.04
CA ASP A 563 39.13 0.46 -11.90
C ASP A 563 38.17 -0.62 -12.34
N ILE A 564 38.71 -1.74 -12.82
CA ILE A 564 37.89 -2.90 -13.20
C ILE A 564 37.95 -3.94 -12.10
N ILE A 565 36.80 -4.35 -11.59
CA ILE A 565 36.63 -5.49 -10.70
C ILE A 565 36.34 -6.71 -11.56
N ALA A 566 37.11 -7.78 -11.35
CA ALA A 566 36.89 -9.07 -12.01
C ALA A 566 36.57 -10.14 -10.98
N GLY A 567 35.50 -10.89 -11.21
CA GLY A 567 35.11 -12.08 -10.43
C GLY A 567 35.14 -13.34 -11.28
N GLY A 568 35.48 -14.49 -10.69
CA GLY A 568 35.47 -15.77 -11.40
C GLY A 568 35.98 -16.94 -10.57
N ASN A 569 36.64 -17.89 -11.23
CA ASN A 569 37.22 -19.08 -10.58
C ASN A 569 38.77 -19.08 -10.57
N PHE A 570 39.40 -17.94 -10.86
CA PHE A 570 40.86 -17.80 -10.90
C PHE A 570 41.46 -17.62 -9.50
N VAL A 571 42.70 -18.08 -9.31
CA VAL A 571 43.44 -17.92 -8.05
C VAL A 571 44.45 -16.78 -8.16
N THR A 572 45.01 -16.57 -9.35
CA THR A 572 45.97 -15.50 -9.61
C THR A 572 45.55 -14.61 -10.78
N ALA A 573 45.82 -13.31 -10.67
CA ALA A 573 45.69 -12.32 -11.74
C ALA A 573 46.99 -11.51 -11.84
N GLY A 574 47.57 -11.36 -13.02
CA GLY A 574 48.86 -10.67 -13.18
C GLY A 574 50.03 -11.30 -12.40
N GLY A 575 49.94 -12.59 -12.04
CA GLY A 575 50.89 -13.28 -11.16
C GLY A 575 50.71 -13.03 -9.65
N VAL A 576 49.75 -12.19 -9.25
CA VAL A 576 49.38 -11.92 -7.86
C VAL A 576 48.29 -12.89 -7.41
N THR A 577 48.38 -13.43 -6.20
CA THR A 577 47.28 -14.22 -5.60
C THR A 577 46.15 -13.29 -5.19
N VAL A 578 44.95 -13.56 -5.71
CA VAL A 578 43.76 -12.69 -5.57
C VAL A 578 42.51 -13.45 -5.12
N ASN A 579 42.49 -14.79 -5.27
CA ASN A 579 41.43 -15.68 -4.79
C ASN A 579 40.02 -15.25 -5.24
N GLN A 580 39.74 -15.51 -6.53
CA GLN A 580 38.43 -15.43 -7.18
C GLN A 580 37.89 -14.01 -7.44
N ILE A 581 38.51 -12.98 -6.85
CA ILE A 581 38.16 -11.57 -7.10
C ILE A 581 39.41 -10.68 -7.17
N ALA A 582 39.50 -9.80 -8.16
CA ALA A 582 40.65 -8.92 -8.35
C ALA A 582 40.26 -7.53 -8.85
N ARG A 583 41.09 -6.53 -8.55
CA ARG A 583 40.95 -5.13 -9.02
C ARG A 583 42.08 -4.80 -10.00
N TRP A 584 41.74 -4.34 -11.18
CA TRP A 584 42.67 -3.78 -12.16
C TRP A 584 42.65 -2.26 -12.08
N ASP A 585 43.80 -1.65 -11.73
CA ASP A 585 43.93 -0.20 -11.54
C ASP A 585 44.33 0.58 -12.81
N GLY A 586 44.22 -0.06 -13.98
CA GLY A 586 44.74 0.47 -15.25
C GLY A 586 46.19 0.06 -15.54
N SER A 587 46.94 -0.44 -14.55
CA SER A 587 48.36 -0.81 -14.70
C SER A 587 48.71 -2.19 -14.12
N ALA A 588 48.07 -2.59 -13.03
CA ALA A 588 48.35 -3.82 -12.30
C ALA A 588 47.08 -4.43 -11.71
N TRP A 589 47.13 -5.77 -11.54
CA TRP A 589 46.14 -6.52 -10.79
C TRP A 589 46.47 -6.47 -9.30
N ASN A 590 45.46 -6.15 -8.50
CA ASN A 590 45.52 -6.07 -7.04
C ASN A 590 44.48 -7.02 -6.43
N ALA A 591 44.83 -7.61 -5.28
CA ALA A 591 43.87 -8.40 -4.50
C ALA A 591 42.88 -7.48 -3.77
N LEU A 592 41.63 -7.94 -3.63
CA LEU A 592 40.62 -7.31 -2.80
C LEU A 592 40.48 -8.13 -1.51
N GLY A 593 41.23 -7.73 -0.48
CA GLY A 593 41.34 -8.49 0.76
C GLY A 593 41.88 -9.91 0.52
N ASP A 594 41.36 -10.89 1.28
CA ASP A 594 41.75 -12.30 1.17
C ASP A 594 41.05 -13.05 0.02
N GLY A 595 40.06 -12.41 -0.63
CA GLY A 595 39.16 -13.06 -1.58
C GLY A 595 38.34 -14.21 -0.96
N PHE A 596 37.88 -15.15 -1.78
CA PHE A 596 36.87 -16.14 -1.40
C PHE A 596 37.38 -17.59 -1.45
N ASN A 597 36.62 -18.53 -0.87
CA ASN A 597 36.97 -19.95 -0.93
C ASN A 597 36.46 -20.67 -2.19
N LEU A 598 35.44 -20.13 -2.84
CA LEU A 598 34.82 -20.64 -4.06
C LEU A 598 34.52 -19.47 -5.01
N ASN A 599 33.77 -19.76 -6.08
CA ASN A 599 33.63 -18.91 -7.25
C ASN A 599 32.79 -17.66 -6.96
N VAL A 600 33.17 -16.56 -7.60
CA VAL A 600 32.36 -15.35 -7.74
C VAL A 600 31.64 -15.41 -9.08
N TYR A 601 30.31 -15.43 -9.07
CA TYR A 601 29.50 -15.50 -10.28
C TYR A 601 29.10 -14.12 -10.80
N ASP A 602 28.88 -13.15 -9.91
CA ASP A 602 28.57 -11.78 -10.31
C ASP A 602 29.15 -10.74 -9.34
N VAL A 603 29.38 -9.53 -9.85
CA VAL A 603 29.81 -8.35 -9.08
C VAL A 603 28.98 -7.14 -9.48
N ALA A 604 28.66 -6.29 -8.52
CA ALA A 604 27.98 -5.02 -8.77
C ALA A 604 28.60 -3.90 -7.92
N VAL A 605 28.92 -2.78 -8.54
CA VAL A 605 29.58 -1.63 -7.92
C VAL A 605 28.60 -0.47 -7.80
N ALA A 606 28.36 -0.03 -6.56
CA ALA A 606 27.51 1.12 -6.28
C ALA A 606 28.20 2.43 -6.66
N SER A 607 27.39 3.47 -6.84
CA SER A 607 27.87 4.82 -7.19
C SER A 607 28.76 5.46 -6.10
N ASP A 608 28.71 4.97 -4.87
CA ASP A 608 29.58 5.38 -3.76
C ASP A 608 30.92 4.61 -3.72
N GLY A 609 31.12 3.65 -4.63
CA GLY A 609 32.32 2.81 -4.72
C GLY A 609 32.25 1.51 -3.93
N THR A 610 31.14 1.24 -3.24
CA THR A 610 30.91 -0.05 -2.57
C THR A 610 30.83 -1.17 -3.60
N VAL A 611 31.57 -2.27 -3.38
CA VAL A 611 31.56 -3.42 -4.29
C VAL A 611 30.81 -4.58 -3.64
N TYR A 612 29.80 -5.09 -4.32
CA TYR A 612 29.10 -6.32 -3.94
C TYR A 612 29.60 -7.48 -4.81
N ALA A 613 29.82 -8.63 -4.17
CA ALA A 613 30.18 -9.86 -4.86
C ALA A 613 29.22 -10.97 -4.44
N CYS A 614 28.79 -11.82 -5.37
CA CYS A 614 27.99 -12.99 -5.05
C CYS A 614 28.41 -14.24 -5.84
N GLY A 615 28.12 -15.43 -5.29
CA GLY A 615 28.57 -16.68 -5.88
C GLY A 615 28.12 -17.94 -5.15
N ASP A 616 28.94 -18.99 -5.23
CA ASP A 616 28.81 -20.22 -4.43
C ASP A 616 29.72 -20.21 -3.17
N PHE A 617 30.54 -19.17 -3.00
CA PHE A 617 31.40 -18.99 -1.83
C PHE A 617 30.62 -18.94 -0.52
N THR A 618 31.21 -19.49 0.52
CA THR A 618 30.61 -19.48 1.86
C THR A 618 31.45 -18.68 2.83
N THR A 619 32.76 -18.62 2.60
CA THR A 619 33.73 -17.94 3.47
C THR A 619 34.74 -17.17 2.65
N ASN A 620 35.58 -16.38 3.33
CA ASN A 620 36.84 -15.95 2.74
C ASN A 620 37.74 -17.16 2.40
N HIS A 621 38.80 -16.92 1.62
CA HIS A 621 39.74 -17.96 1.20
C HIS A 621 40.35 -18.74 2.38
N ALA A 622 40.67 -18.05 3.48
CA ALA A 622 41.25 -18.65 4.68
C ALA A 622 40.24 -19.41 5.56
N ALA A 623 38.95 -19.39 5.21
CA ALA A 623 37.85 -19.99 5.97
C ALA A 623 37.73 -19.47 7.42
N THR A 624 38.07 -18.20 7.65
CA THR A 624 37.98 -17.51 8.94
C THR A 624 36.75 -16.63 9.08
N GLU A 625 36.16 -16.19 7.97
CA GLU A 625 35.01 -15.29 7.93
C GLU A 625 33.90 -15.90 7.07
N ASN A 626 32.65 -15.77 7.49
CA ASN A 626 31.48 -16.29 6.75
C ASN A 626 30.80 -15.12 6.02
N PHE A 627 30.46 -15.33 4.76
CA PHE A 627 29.75 -14.35 3.93
C PHE A 627 28.42 -14.86 3.41
N GLY A 628 28.13 -16.17 3.51
CA GLY A 628 26.85 -16.71 3.08
C GLY A 628 26.50 -16.36 1.63
N ARG A 629 27.45 -16.52 0.69
CA ARG A 629 27.27 -16.36 -0.77
C ARG A 629 27.07 -14.94 -1.30
N ILE A 630 27.15 -13.94 -0.43
CA ILE A 630 27.08 -12.53 -0.82
C ILE A 630 27.90 -11.66 0.15
N ALA A 631 28.75 -10.79 -0.38
CA ALA A 631 29.66 -9.97 0.42
C ALA A 631 29.70 -8.54 -0.10
N GLU A 632 29.93 -7.60 0.81
CA GLU A 632 30.12 -6.17 0.55
C GLU A 632 31.55 -5.77 0.86
N TRP A 633 32.18 -4.99 -0.01
CA TRP A 633 33.49 -4.40 0.19
C TRP A 633 33.35 -2.89 0.38
N ASN A 634 33.75 -2.43 1.56
CA ASN A 634 33.67 -1.02 1.97
C ASN A 634 34.90 -0.18 1.58
N GLY A 635 35.75 -0.67 0.67
CA GLY A 635 37.04 -0.06 0.33
C GLY A 635 38.24 -0.64 1.08
N THR A 636 38.03 -1.35 2.20
CA THR A 636 39.12 -1.91 3.02
C THR A 636 38.93 -3.36 3.45
N SER A 637 37.69 -3.82 3.64
CA SER A 637 37.39 -5.17 4.11
C SER A 637 36.09 -5.68 3.51
N TRP A 638 35.99 -7.00 3.35
CA TRP A 638 34.74 -7.69 3.04
C TRP A 638 33.90 -7.88 4.31
N SER A 639 32.59 -7.71 4.18
CA SER A 639 31.61 -8.01 5.23
C SER A 639 30.40 -8.77 4.67
N GLN A 640 29.76 -9.56 5.53
CA GLN A 640 28.53 -10.27 5.20
C GLN A 640 27.33 -9.30 5.16
N LEU A 641 26.44 -9.46 4.18
CA LEU A 641 25.15 -8.76 4.17
C LEU A 641 24.08 -9.57 4.91
N GLY A 642 23.67 -9.08 6.08
CA GLY A 642 22.65 -9.72 6.90
C GLY A 642 23.01 -11.17 7.24
N THR A 643 22.10 -12.11 7.00
CA THR A 643 22.34 -13.55 7.19
C THR A 643 22.94 -14.25 5.95
N GLY A 644 23.22 -13.51 4.87
CA GLY A 644 23.53 -14.07 3.55
C GLY A 644 22.35 -14.78 2.90
N LEU A 645 22.64 -15.57 1.85
CA LEU A 645 21.68 -16.34 1.05
C LEU A 645 21.84 -17.85 1.31
N ALA A 646 20.74 -18.58 1.25
CA ALA A 646 20.68 -20.02 1.53
C ALA A 646 21.23 -20.89 0.38
N GLY A 647 21.32 -20.35 -0.84
CA GLY A 647 21.84 -21.03 -2.03
C GLY A 647 22.58 -20.07 -2.95
N ASN A 648 23.12 -20.60 -4.05
CA ASN A 648 24.00 -19.86 -4.96
C ASN A 648 23.33 -18.57 -5.45
N CYS A 649 24.08 -17.47 -5.40
CA CYS A 649 23.71 -16.23 -6.06
C CYS A 649 24.39 -16.15 -7.41
N LEU A 650 23.59 -15.98 -8.47
CA LEU A 650 24.07 -16.04 -9.85
C LEU A 650 23.99 -14.71 -10.59
N ALA A 651 23.32 -13.72 -10.00
CA ALA A 651 23.19 -12.39 -10.57
C ALA A 651 23.05 -11.34 -9.46
N LEU A 652 23.70 -10.20 -9.64
CA LEU A 652 23.51 -8.97 -8.88
C LEU A 652 23.08 -7.85 -9.81
N ASP A 653 22.29 -6.93 -9.28
CA ASP A 653 22.02 -5.65 -9.93
C ASP A 653 21.74 -4.59 -8.88
N ILE A 654 22.05 -3.33 -9.20
CA ILE A 654 21.77 -2.20 -8.32
C ILE A 654 20.71 -1.35 -9.01
N ALA A 655 19.53 -1.32 -8.41
CA ALA A 655 18.42 -0.53 -8.92
C ALA A 655 18.73 0.97 -8.90
N PRO A 656 18.02 1.80 -9.69
CA PRO A 656 18.25 3.23 -9.76
C PRO A 656 18.16 4.02 -8.43
N ASN A 657 17.53 3.46 -7.39
CA ASN A 657 17.52 3.99 -6.00
C ASN A 657 18.72 3.55 -5.16
N GLY A 658 19.59 2.68 -5.68
CA GLY A 658 20.65 2.03 -4.92
C GLY A 658 20.24 0.75 -4.21
N ILE A 659 19.01 0.24 -4.39
CA ILE A 659 18.62 -1.05 -3.83
C ILE A 659 19.39 -2.17 -4.54
N LEU A 660 20.10 -2.99 -3.77
CA LEU A 660 20.76 -4.18 -4.28
C LEU A 660 19.75 -5.32 -4.49
N LEU A 661 19.71 -5.86 -5.69
CA LEU A 661 18.95 -7.02 -6.10
C LEU A 661 19.88 -8.23 -6.23
N ALA A 662 19.44 -9.39 -5.73
CA ALA A 662 20.21 -10.63 -5.79
C ALA A 662 19.37 -11.80 -6.27
N GLY A 663 19.83 -12.49 -7.32
CA GLY A 663 19.25 -13.71 -7.86
C GLY A 663 19.81 -14.96 -7.16
N GLY A 664 19.16 -15.39 -6.08
CA GLY A 664 19.54 -16.56 -5.29
C GLY A 664 18.61 -16.76 -4.09
N PRO A 665 18.39 -17.98 -3.58
CA PRO A 665 17.34 -18.21 -2.59
C PRO A 665 17.74 -17.69 -1.20
N ARG A 666 16.84 -16.95 -0.52
CA ARG A 666 16.99 -16.56 0.90
C ARG A 666 16.76 -17.72 1.87
N THR A 667 15.86 -18.64 1.52
CA THR A 667 15.52 -19.84 2.31
C THR A 667 15.78 -21.08 1.47
N ALA A 668 16.36 -22.13 2.06
CA ALA A 668 16.69 -23.35 1.33
C ALA A 668 15.42 -23.99 0.73
N GLY A 669 15.42 -24.21 -0.59
CA GLY A 669 14.30 -24.82 -1.32
C GLY A 669 13.17 -23.87 -1.71
N VAL A 670 13.37 -22.54 -1.57
CA VAL A 670 12.39 -21.51 -2.00
C VAL A 670 13.06 -20.53 -2.95
N ASP A 671 12.51 -20.38 -4.16
CA ASP A 671 13.06 -19.64 -5.29
C ASP A 671 12.88 -18.12 -5.11
N ARG A 672 13.95 -17.29 -5.20
CA ARG A 672 13.80 -15.82 -5.06
C ARG A 672 14.83 -15.00 -5.83
N VAL A 673 14.33 -13.90 -6.39
CA VAL A 673 15.06 -12.63 -6.44
C VAL A 673 14.78 -11.93 -5.12
N ASN A 674 15.81 -11.35 -4.49
CA ASN A 674 15.66 -10.65 -3.22
C ASN A 674 16.17 -9.23 -3.37
N LYS A 675 15.59 -8.33 -2.58
CA LYS A 675 16.06 -6.96 -2.41
C LYS A 675 16.72 -6.78 -1.05
N TRP A 676 17.85 -6.10 -1.00
CA TRP A 676 18.48 -5.68 0.24
C TRP A 676 17.85 -4.36 0.68
N ASN A 677 17.18 -4.35 1.84
CA ASN A 677 16.54 -3.15 2.36
C ASN A 677 17.45 -2.34 3.30
N GLY A 678 18.76 -2.61 3.34
CA GLY A 678 19.72 -1.98 4.23
C GLY A 678 19.89 -2.67 5.59
N ALA A 679 19.01 -3.59 5.97
CA ALA A 679 19.10 -4.34 7.23
C ALA A 679 18.91 -5.85 7.05
N SER A 680 18.04 -6.25 6.11
CA SER A 680 17.71 -7.64 5.85
C SER A 680 17.36 -7.85 4.37
N TRP A 681 17.51 -9.10 3.91
CA TRP A 681 17.04 -9.50 2.59
C TRP A 681 15.53 -9.64 2.61
N ALA A 682 14.79 -8.86 1.82
CA ALA A 682 13.36 -9.05 1.60
C ALA A 682 13.13 -9.82 0.30
N ALA A 683 12.07 -10.63 0.24
CA ALA A 683 11.65 -11.23 -1.02
C ALA A 683 11.18 -10.13 -1.98
N LEU A 684 11.36 -10.33 -3.27
CA LEU A 684 10.64 -9.56 -4.27
C LEU A 684 9.17 -10.01 -4.31
N ASP A 685 8.29 -9.16 -4.82
CA ASP A 685 6.83 -9.35 -4.93
C ASP A 685 6.40 -10.37 -6.00
N VAL A 686 7.22 -11.41 -6.21
CA VAL A 686 7.00 -12.51 -7.17
C VAL A 686 7.62 -13.82 -6.68
N ASP A 687 6.93 -14.91 -6.96
CA ASP A 687 7.38 -16.30 -6.90
C ASP A 687 7.42 -16.88 -8.33
N PHE A 688 8.61 -17.28 -8.76
CA PHE A 688 8.85 -17.75 -10.11
C PHE A 688 8.53 -19.25 -10.26
N PRO A 689 8.17 -19.72 -11.46
CA PRO A 689 7.68 -21.07 -11.64
C PRO A 689 8.73 -22.17 -11.42
N GLY A 690 8.47 -23.06 -10.45
CA GLY A 690 9.16 -24.34 -10.28
C GLY A 690 10.32 -24.31 -9.28
N ALA A 691 10.44 -25.39 -8.49
CA ALA A 691 11.26 -25.49 -7.27
C ALA A 691 12.80 -25.47 -7.42
N SER A 692 13.32 -25.11 -8.60
CA SER A 692 14.77 -25.00 -8.86
C SER A 692 15.06 -23.86 -9.84
N THR A 693 14.26 -22.80 -9.77
CA THR A 693 14.36 -21.69 -10.71
C THR A 693 15.69 -20.98 -10.53
N ILE A 694 16.48 -20.95 -11.60
CA ILE A 694 17.74 -20.23 -11.64
C ILE A 694 17.48 -18.85 -12.24
N VAL A 695 17.56 -17.81 -11.42
CA VAL A 695 17.63 -16.43 -11.90
C VAL A 695 19.02 -16.19 -12.46
N ARG A 696 19.10 -15.77 -13.72
CA ARG A 696 20.36 -15.53 -14.44
C ARG A 696 20.67 -14.06 -14.61
N ARG A 697 19.65 -13.20 -14.60
CA ARG A 697 19.81 -11.76 -14.72
C ARG A 697 18.60 -11.06 -14.10
N ALA A 698 18.84 -9.99 -13.38
CA ALA A 698 17.83 -9.00 -13.01
C ALA A 698 18.37 -7.65 -13.46
N ILE A 699 17.56 -6.83 -14.12
CA ILE A 699 17.95 -5.46 -14.47
C ILE A 699 16.81 -4.54 -14.11
N ALA A 700 17.07 -3.65 -13.16
CA ALA A 700 16.24 -2.51 -12.82
C ALA A 700 16.62 -1.32 -13.70
N THR A 701 15.62 -0.61 -14.20
CA THR A 701 15.80 0.23 -15.40
C THR A 701 15.08 1.57 -15.29
N GLY A 702 15.60 2.52 -16.05
CA GLY A 702 15.07 3.87 -16.13
C GLY A 702 15.54 4.76 -14.97
N ASN A 703 15.14 6.02 -15.01
CA ASN A 703 15.21 6.85 -13.81
C ASN A 703 14.13 6.34 -12.85
N GLN A 704 14.45 6.38 -11.56
CA GLN A 704 13.44 6.46 -10.50
C GLN A 704 12.28 7.32 -10.97
N ASP A 705 11.04 6.89 -10.74
CA ASP A 705 9.91 7.79 -10.90
C ASP A 705 10.21 9.07 -10.09
N PRO A 706 10.18 10.27 -10.71
CA PRO A 706 10.55 11.50 -10.02
C PRO A 706 9.54 11.90 -8.94
N VAL A 707 8.36 11.27 -8.93
CA VAL A 707 7.26 11.51 -7.99
C VAL A 707 7.15 10.38 -6.98
N VAL A 708 7.23 9.13 -7.43
CA VAL A 708 7.05 7.94 -6.58
C VAL A 708 8.40 7.33 -6.20
N PRO A 709 8.80 7.39 -4.92
CA PRO A 709 10.03 6.77 -4.45
C PRO A 709 10.08 5.27 -4.77
N ASN A 710 11.29 4.78 -5.06
CA ASN A 710 11.56 3.35 -5.25
C ASN A 710 10.72 2.69 -6.37
N ASN A 711 10.18 3.46 -7.32
CA ASN A 711 9.41 2.92 -8.44
C ASN A 711 10.25 2.91 -9.72
N PHE A 712 10.47 1.73 -10.29
CA PHE A 712 11.28 1.48 -11.48
C PHE A 712 10.82 0.21 -12.19
N ASP A 713 11.12 0.10 -13.48
CA ASP A 713 10.86 -1.13 -14.23
C ASP A 713 11.93 -2.16 -13.86
N LEU A 714 11.55 -3.43 -13.68
CA LEU A 714 12.48 -4.50 -13.36
C LEU A 714 12.24 -5.70 -14.26
N TYR A 715 13.28 -6.18 -14.95
CA TYR A 715 13.20 -7.36 -15.81
C TYR A 715 14.06 -8.49 -15.25
N VAL A 716 13.50 -9.68 -15.18
CA VAL A 716 14.17 -10.85 -14.59
C VAL A 716 14.15 -12.01 -15.58
N GLY A 717 15.35 -12.50 -15.93
CA GLY A 717 15.57 -13.68 -16.75
C GLY A 717 15.81 -14.93 -15.90
N PHE A 718 15.14 -16.02 -16.23
CA PHE A 718 15.20 -17.31 -15.50
C PHE A 718 15.09 -18.52 -16.44
N THR A 719 15.25 -19.74 -15.90
CA THR A 719 15.43 -20.97 -16.70
C THR A 719 14.23 -21.92 -16.74
N THR A 720 13.10 -21.56 -16.15
CA THR A 720 11.92 -22.42 -15.98
C THR A 720 10.67 -21.80 -16.61
N THR A 721 9.59 -22.58 -16.67
CA THR A 721 8.28 -22.16 -17.18
C THR A 721 7.20 -22.80 -16.33
N GLY A 722 6.09 -22.09 -16.11
CA GLY A 722 4.97 -22.58 -15.30
C GLY A 722 4.19 -21.45 -14.66
N ALA A 723 3.38 -21.79 -13.67
CA ALA A 723 2.66 -20.81 -12.87
C ALA A 723 3.64 -20.00 -12.00
N GLY A 724 3.71 -18.70 -12.25
CA GLY A 724 4.25 -17.72 -11.31
C GLY A 724 3.11 -17.14 -10.47
N TYR A 725 3.45 -16.73 -9.25
CA TYR A 725 2.56 -16.02 -8.34
C TYR A 725 3.19 -14.67 -8.02
N PHE A 726 2.42 -13.60 -8.00
CA PHE A 726 2.96 -12.26 -7.75
C PHE A 726 1.93 -11.40 -7.06
N ASN A 727 2.31 -10.16 -6.73
CA ASN A 727 1.42 -9.21 -6.08
C ASN A 727 0.07 -9.07 -6.80
N GLY A 728 -1.00 -9.14 -6.03
CA GLY A 728 -2.31 -8.65 -6.46
C GLY A 728 -2.36 -7.12 -6.37
N SER A 729 -3.30 -6.50 -7.08
CA SER A 729 -3.47 -5.04 -7.10
C SER A 729 -4.92 -4.63 -6.87
N ALA A 730 -5.12 -3.60 -6.04
CA ALA A 730 -6.42 -3.02 -5.76
C ALA A 730 -6.35 -1.47 -5.78
N THR A 731 -7.43 -0.84 -6.23
CA THR A 731 -7.58 0.63 -6.14
C THR A 731 -8.37 0.96 -4.89
N VAL A 732 -7.76 1.67 -3.95
CA VAL A 732 -8.38 2.08 -2.69
C VAL A 732 -8.57 3.60 -2.69
N THR A 733 -9.81 4.05 -2.56
CA THR A 733 -10.14 5.48 -2.60
C THR A 733 -10.27 6.06 -1.19
N ASN A 734 -9.43 7.04 -0.85
CA ASN A 734 -9.63 7.91 0.32
C ASN A 734 -10.54 9.07 -0.11
N GLY A 735 -11.79 9.05 0.36
CA GLY A 735 -12.80 10.09 0.08
C GLY A 735 -12.58 11.39 0.87
N GLY A 736 -11.63 11.36 1.81
CA GLY A 736 -11.18 12.48 2.62
C GLY A 736 -10.47 13.59 1.84
N THR A 737 -10.12 14.64 2.58
CA THR A 737 -9.26 15.73 2.09
C THR A 737 -7.87 15.72 2.71
N GLU A 738 -7.59 14.73 3.56
CA GLU A 738 -6.30 14.54 4.22
C GLU A 738 -5.83 13.09 4.12
N ALA A 739 -4.51 12.89 4.22
CA ALA A 739 -3.94 11.56 4.28
C ALA A 739 -4.44 10.76 5.51
N VAL A 740 -4.75 9.48 5.29
CA VAL A 740 -5.25 8.56 6.31
C VAL A 740 -4.29 7.39 6.52
N TYR A 741 -4.35 6.77 7.69
CA TYR A 741 -3.49 5.66 8.05
C TYR A 741 -4.36 4.41 8.21
N PRO A 742 -4.22 3.41 7.35
CA PRO A 742 -5.14 2.29 7.33
C PRO A 742 -4.78 1.17 8.31
N THR A 743 -5.75 0.31 8.57
CA THR A 743 -5.58 -0.99 9.19
C THR A 743 -5.71 -2.07 8.13
N PHE A 744 -4.72 -2.96 8.05
CA PHE A 744 -4.78 -4.15 7.19
C PHE A 744 -5.21 -5.36 8.01
N ILE A 745 -6.12 -6.16 7.46
CA ILE A 745 -6.60 -7.39 8.09
C ILE A 745 -6.42 -8.52 7.08
N ILE A 746 -5.55 -9.48 7.41
CA ILE A 746 -5.21 -10.60 6.51
C ILE A 746 -5.50 -11.91 7.24
N SER A 747 -6.35 -12.74 6.65
CA SER A 747 -6.76 -14.03 7.20
C SER A 747 -6.56 -15.16 6.22
N ARG A 748 -6.34 -16.36 6.74
CA ARG A 748 -6.21 -17.58 5.93
C ARG A 748 -7.24 -18.63 6.33
N SER A 749 -7.76 -19.34 5.33
CA SER A 749 -8.50 -20.59 5.52
C SER A 749 -8.04 -21.68 4.53
N GLY A 750 -7.87 -22.91 5.04
CA GLY A 750 -7.43 -24.07 4.29
C GLY A 750 -5.97 -24.03 3.81
N GLY A 751 -5.65 -24.89 2.84
CA GLY A 751 -4.34 -24.99 2.17
C GLY A 751 -3.17 -25.39 3.08
N THR A 752 -1.92 -25.24 2.58
CA THR A 752 -0.71 -25.61 3.34
C THR A 752 0.02 -24.42 3.94
N THR A 753 0.32 -23.39 3.14
CA THR A 753 1.10 -22.21 3.59
C THR A 753 0.57 -20.94 2.95
N ALA A 754 0.57 -19.84 3.72
CA ALA A 754 0.40 -18.48 3.21
C ALA A 754 1.41 -17.59 3.94
N THR A 755 2.39 -17.05 3.22
CA THR A 755 3.42 -16.18 3.79
C THR A 755 3.21 -14.77 3.28
N ILE A 756 2.96 -13.82 4.18
CA ILE A 756 2.82 -12.40 3.84
C ILE A 756 4.24 -11.84 3.65
N LEU A 757 4.49 -11.26 2.47
CA LEU A 757 5.82 -10.80 2.07
C LEU A 757 5.88 -9.29 1.84
N GLU A 758 4.84 -8.70 1.25
CA GLU A 758 4.84 -7.27 0.96
C GLU A 758 3.41 -6.70 0.93
N ILE A 759 3.27 -5.46 1.40
CA ILE A 759 2.15 -4.57 1.09
C ILE A 759 2.74 -3.23 0.70
N ARG A 760 2.37 -2.69 -0.46
CA ARG A 760 2.93 -1.45 -0.97
C ARG A 760 1.84 -0.53 -1.47
N ASN A 761 1.96 0.76 -1.18
CA ASN A 761 1.20 1.80 -1.84
C ASN A 761 2.00 2.30 -3.04
N GLU A 762 1.66 1.86 -4.24
CA GLU A 762 2.34 2.26 -5.49
C GLU A 762 2.13 3.74 -5.82
N THR A 763 1.12 4.40 -5.24
CA THR A 763 0.89 5.84 -5.41
C THR A 763 1.87 6.68 -4.58
N THR A 764 2.27 6.22 -3.40
CA THR A 764 3.17 6.95 -2.50
C THR A 764 4.59 6.38 -2.47
N GLY A 765 4.79 5.16 -2.96
CA GLY A 765 6.05 4.43 -2.91
C GLY A 765 6.34 3.80 -1.55
N LEU A 766 5.46 3.96 -0.56
CA LEU A 766 5.63 3.45 0.80
C LEU A 766 5.38 1.94 0.85
N GLU A 767 6.27 1.21 1.52
CA GLU A 767 6.24 -0.26 1.55
C GLU A 767 6.30 -0.82 2.98
N LEU A 768 5.51 -1.87 3.20
CA LEU A 768 5.60 -2.75 4.36
C LEU A 768 6.23 -4.05 3.88
N LEU A 769 7.43 -4.35 4.37
CA LEU A 769 8.12 -5.60 4.08
C LEU A 769 7.88 -6.57 5.22
N LEU A 770 7.45 -7.78 4.90
CA LEU A 770 7.09 -8.80 5.88
C LEU A 770 7.81 -10.12 5.58
N ASN A 771 7.78 -11.00 6.57
CA ASN A 771 8.11 -12.41 6.39
C ASN A 771 7.32 -13.23 7.42
N TYR A 772 5.99 -13.19 7.30
CA TYR A 772 5.07 -13.76 8.29
C TYR A 772 4.29 -14.94 7.73
N ASP A 773 4.49 -16.12 8.30
CA ASP A 773 3.72 -17.33 7.96
C ASP A 773 2.38 -17.33 8.69
N LEU A 774 1.29 -17.20 7.93
CA LEU A 774 -0.07 -17.20 8.42
C LEU A 774 -0.60 -18.64 8.51
N LEU A 775 -1.07 -19.04 9.69
CA LEU A 775 -1.65 -20.37 9.93
C LEU A 775 -3.11 -20.45 9.48
N ASP A 776 -3.62 -21.68 9.32
CA ASP A 776 -5.03 -21.91 8.99
C ASP A 776 -5.94 -21.42 10.13
N GLY A 777 -6.89 -20.54 9.82
CA GLY A 777 -7.76 -19.88 10.79
C GLY A 777 -7.14 -18.67 11.51
N GLU A 778 -5.88 -18.33 11.21
CA GLU A 778 -5.23 -17.16 11.79
C GLU A 778 -5.62 -15.88 11.02
N THR A 779 -5.79 -14.81 11.78
CA THR A 779 -5.95 -13.43 11.27
C THR A 779 -4.83 -12.57 11.84
N LEU A 780 -4.11 -11.87 10.97
CA LEU A 780 -3.12 -10.85 11.30
C LEU A 780 -3.72 -9.47 11.02
N THR A 781 -3.73 -8.61 12.04
CA THR A 781 -4.16 -7.21 11.96
C THR A 781 -2.92 -6.31 12.07
N ILE A 782 -2.71 -5.45 11.09
CA ILE A 782 -1.64 -4.43 11.05
C ILE A 782 -2.32 -3.07 11.13
N ASP A 783 -2.34 -2.47 12.31
CA ASP A 783 -2.89 -1.13 12.54
C ASP A 783 -1.76 -0.10 12.33
N LEU A 784 -1.95 0.84 11.41
CA LEU A 784 -1.01 1.93 11.16
C LEU A 784 -1.47 3.27 11.72
N THR A 785 -2.63 3.33 12.37
CA THR A 785 -3.15 4.57 12.97
C THR A 785 -2.14 5.13 13.97
N PRO A 786 -1.81 6.44 13.92
CA PRO A 786 -0.70 7.00 14.70
C PRO A 786 -0.77 6.77 16.22
N THR A 787 -1.98 6.60 16.77
CA THR A 787 -2.20 6.38 18.21
C THR A 787 -2.25 4.91 18.63
N SER A 788 -2.44 3.99 17.68
CA SER A 788 -2.69 2.56 17.97
C SER A 788 -1.82 1.62 17.14
N LYS A 789 -0.72 2.13 16.54
CA LYS A 789 0.19 1.35 15.70
C LYS A 789 0.55 0.01 16.34
N SER A 790 0.13 -1.08 15.72
CA SER A 790 0.33 -2.42 16.25
C SER A 790 0.26 -3.48 15.16
N VAL A 791 0.83 -4.65 15.46
CA VAL A 791 0.66 -5.85 14.65
C VAL A 791 0.24 -6.96 15.58
N VAL A 792 -0.95 -7.54 15.36
CA VAL A 792 -1.57 -8.49 16.28
C VAL A 792 -2.11 -9.68 15.52
N SER A 793 -1.75 -10.88 15.96
CA SER A 793 -2.33 -12.15 15.54
C SER A 793 -3.39 -12.59 16.54
N ASN A 794 -4.55 -13.05 16.07
CA ASN A 794 -5.58 -13.64 16.94
C ASN A 794 -5.11 -14.94 17.64
N PHE A 795 -4.07 -15.60 17.11
CA PHE A 795 -3.52 -16.83 17.70
C PHE A 795 -2.37 -16.55 18.67
N PHE A 796 -1.56 -15.53 18.38
CA PHE A 796 -0.29 -15.33 19.07
C PHE A 796 -0.11 -13.97 19.74
N GLY A 797 -1.09 -13.07 19.64
CA GLY A 797 -1.00 -11.72 20.19
C GLY A 797 -0.06 -10.83 19.38
N VAL A 798 0.65 -9.92 20.06
CA VAL A 798 1.50 -8.91 19.42
C VAL A 798 2.66 -9.56 18.64
N ARG A 799 2.82 -9.13 17.38
CA ARG A 799 3.75 -9.66 16.37
C ARG A 799 4.49 -8.54 15.62
N MET A 800 5.09 -7.62 16.36
CA MET A 800 5.88 -6.53 15.74
C MET A 800 7.07 -7.05 14.92
N ASP A 801 7.53 -8.27 15.21
CA ASP A 801 8.56 -9.01 14.47
C ASP A 801 8.12 -9.47 13.08
N ALA A 802 6.82 -9.41 12.77
CA ALA A 802 6.30 -9.69 11.44
C ALA A 802 6.76 -8.65 10.39
N ILE A 803 6.96 -7.39 10.82
CA ILE A 803 7.44 -6.30 9.97
C ILE A 803 8.96 -6.31 9.97
N LEU A 804 9.56 -6.40 8.79
CA LEU A 804 11.00 -6.33 8.61
C LEU A 804 11.50 -4.91 8.91
N ALA A 805 12.71 -4.81 9.46
CA ALA A 805 13.40 -3.54 9.66
C ALA A 805 13.48 -2.76 8.33
N ASN A 806 13.50 -1.43 8.43
CA ASN A 806 13.48 -0.48 7.29
C ASN A 806 12.20 -0.53 6.42
N SER A 807 11.10 -1.07 6.94
CA SER A 807 9.76 -0.86 6.37
C SER A 807 9.17 0.50 6.78
N ASP A 808 8.27 1.06 5.96
CA ASP A 808 7.59 2.34 6.19
C ASP A 808 6.44 2.27 7.22
N PHE A 809 6.54 1.40 8.22
CA PHE A 809 5.49 1.17 9.22
C PHE A 809 5.07 2.46 9.98
N GLY A 810 6.01 3.39 10.17
CA GLY A 810 5.75 4.67 10.81
C GLY A 810 4.96 5.64 9.94
N THR A 811 5.08 5.55 8.63
CA THR A 811 4.73 6.60 7.66
C THR A 811 3.72 6.16 6.60
N PHE A 812 3.49 4.86 6.43
CA PHE A 812 2.56 4.31 5.45
C PHE A 812 1.17 4.93 5.59
N ASN A 813 0.70 5.56 4.52
CA ASN A 813 -0.57 6.27 4.46
C ASN A 813 -1.24 6.15 3.09
N LEU A 814 -2.50 6.56 3.02
CA LEU A 814 -3.27 6.75 1.80
C LEU A 814 -3.47 8.25 1.59
N LEU A 815 -3.08 8.77 0.42
CA LEU A 815 -3.34 10.16 0.06
C LEU A 815 -4.81 10.36 -0.31
N PRO A 816 -5.36 11.60 -0.27
CA PRO A 816 -6.69 11.88 -0.80
C PRO A 816 -6.85 11.42 -2.26
N GLY A 817 -7.96 10.77 -2.57
CA GLY A 817 -8.24 10.17 -3.89
C GLY A 817 -7.82 8.71 -4.00
N ASP A 818 -7.62 8.26 -5.24
CA ASP A 818 -7.31 6.86 -5.56
C ASP A 818 -5.85 6.52 -5.25
N ASN A 819 -5.65 5.46 -4.46
CA ASN A 819 -4.35 4.87 -4.14
C ASN A 819 -4.29 3.47 -4.73
N GLN A 820 -3.22 3.16 -5.46
CA GLN A 820 -2.96 1.81 -5.95
C GLN A 820 -2.21 1.02 -4.88
N ILE A 821 -2.86 -0.01 -4.33
CA ILE A 821 -2.29 -0.87 -3.30
C ILE A 821 -1.98 -2.22 -3.90
N THR A 822 -0.71 -2.62 -3.83
CA THR A 822 -0.27 -3.96 -4.18
C THR A 822 -0.01 -4.76 -2.91
N SER A 823 -0.40 -6.04 -2.91
CA SER A 823 -0.10 -6.91 -1.79
C SER A 823 0.31 -8.29 -2.26
N PHE A 824 1.31 -8.88 -1.62
CA PHE A 824 1.85 -10.18 -1.99
C PHE A 824 1.86 -11.13 -0.80
N VAL A 825 0.99 -12.14 -0.90
CA VAL A 825 0.95 -13.31 -0.04
C VAL A 825 1.35 -14.52 -0.89
N ASN A 826 2.51 -15.09 -0.61
CA ASN A 826 2.92 -16.33 -1.27
C ASN A 826 2.09 -17.48 -0.69
N VAL A 827 1.29 -18.12 -1.53
CA VAL A 827 0.42 -19.23 -1.17
C VAL A 827 0.88 -20.53 -1.81
N ALA A 828 0.92 -21.61 -1.03
CA ALA A 828 1.08 -22.96 -1.56
C ALA A 828 -0.03 -23.88 -1.03
N GLY A 829 -0.44 -24.84 -1.87
CA GLY A 829 -1.52 -25.78 -1.53
C GLY A 829 -2.94 -25.21 -1.64
N GLY A 830 -3.11 -24.08 -2.34
CA GLY A 830 -4.41 -23.45 -2.62
C GLY A 830 -5.23 -22.99 -1.41
N PRO A 831 -4.65 -22.36 -0.37
CA PRO A 831 -5.43 -21.71 0.68
C PRO A 831 -6.25 -20.56 0.10
N THR A 832 -7.34 -20.21 0.78
CA THR A 832 -8.02 -18.93 0.56
C THR A 832 -7.45 -17.91 1.53
N VAL A 833 -6.90 -16.82 0.99
CA VAL A 833 -6.44 -15.65 1.73
C VAL A 833 -7.47 -14.55 1.51
N ASN A 834 -7.96 -13.95 2.60
CA ASN A 834 -8.77 -12.74 2.52
C ASN A 834 -7.95 -11.60 3.12
N ALA A 835 -7.70 -10.56 2.32
CA ALA A 835 -7.01 -9.37 2.73
C ALA A 835 -7.95 -8.16 2.59
N PHE A 836 -7.98 -7.33 3.62
CA PHE A 836 -8.82 -6.14 3.68
C PHE A 836 -7.99 -4.94 4.13
N ILE A 837 -8.44 -3.76 3.71
CA ILE A 837 -7.94 -2.48 4.19
C ILE A 837 -9.13 -1.70 4.76
N GLN A 838 -8.94 -1.06 5.91
CA GLN A 838 -9.95 -0.24 6.59
C GLN A 838 -9.35 1.08 7.07
N PHE A 839 -10.10 2.17 7.00
CA PHE A 839 -9.68 3.50 7.46
C PHE A 839 -10.89 4.43 7.62
N ASP A 840 -10.73 5.48 8.42
CA ASP A 840 -11.74 6.53 8.53
C ASP A 840 -11.34 7.73 7.65
N ASP A 841 -12.23 8.14 6.73
CA ASP A 841 -11.99 9.29 5.88
C ASP A 841 -11.85 10.57 6.71
N LYS A 842 -10.79 11.33 6.41
CA LYS A 842 -10.34 12.45 7.23
C LYS A 842 -10.41 13.77 6.48
N TYR A 843 -10.91 14.82 7.15
CA TYR A 843 -11.19 16.12 6.54
C TYR A 843 -10.60 17.30 7.31
N TRP A 844 -10.09 18.28 6.57
CA TRP A 844 -9.62 19.55 7.12
C TRP A 844 -10.75 20.41 7.68
N SER A 845 -11.97 20.32 7.14
CA SER A 845 -13.12 21.13 7.52
C SER A 845 -14.43 20.36 7.50
N ASN A 846 -15.42 20.88 8.20
CA ASN A 846 -16.80 20.42 8.07
C ASN A 846 -17.49 20.93 6.79
N ASP A 847 -17.01 22.03 6.21
CA ASP A 847 -17.47 22.58 4.93
C ASP A 847 -17.10 21.72 3.72
#